data_AF-W7V179-F1
#
_entry.id   AF-W7V179-F1
#
_cell.length_a   1.000
_cell.length_b   1.000
_cell.length_c   1.000
_cell.angle_alpha   90.00
_cell.angle_beta   90.00
_cell.angle_gamma   90.00
#
_symmetry.space_group_name_H-M   'P 1'
#
loop_
_entity.id
_entity.type
_entity.pdbx_description
1 polymer ?
#
loop_
_entity_poly.entity_id
_entity_poly.type
_entity_poly.pdbx_seq_one_letter_code
_entity_poly.pdbx_strand_id
1 'polypeptide(L)'
;MNKKISALVTSIAMLASSAAFVPTVSAQAESPRSADLSTSSFFPGIINQGGVGSCVACTTAYYQFTYEARKALYHYDPRANTEFTYSPASLYPQINDGENWGSWEYKAYRVLKNRGALTVEEMPYDGCFDMRFYKDENNIRTYYSDPTRINYITQDDYAYNNILLHSTAKDENGNRIINENDFEKVDVVGGKQRYRRKGEYITESEYNNLSASDQEYYVPVYGNNYTEVPTGLYWHVARTYRAIPRDEQALFNALKMRLDSYEGWSICSPNQDHASKALITEDTTVDWDTTDTKEIEDQFISNIKDALDHGKLVATSTSFHYLDFEGNTYLKNDKNEHIVFQNVTQYNRFGLLRSGHEFTIVGYDDTIECDINNDGDTDDPGEKGAFKIANSWGTDWGNDGFVWVMYDAVHEESALDDCPAPPETNDGSTYQRYPAFEEAYVINVSPQEIKLVSEVDVTSQDYYSLSVDNYSFHSQKITNDIISDYGSTPVVFSGPIYTDITRLCGSEINRKDYTVKLNSDSKYHTTKTIVKGIRLKDDKGNIVSECSFKNGDVYMKELTNNESLEYTLCVNFEKGDLNYDHEINADDYGKIMEYFDILNEDTNEDEKNIKIGEKFSSFQLELLDSNDDGIIDETDSNYFASMLNS
;
A
#
# COMPACT_ATOMS: atom_id res chain seq x y z
N MET A 1 -21.55 8.97 36.30
CA MET A 1 -22.00 10.38 36.18
C MET A 1 -20.79 11.24 36.54
N ASN A 2 -19.67 11.06 35.84
CA ASN A 2 -19.30 11.68 34.55
C ASN A 2 -19.27 13.19 34.68
N LYS A 3 -18.10 13.72 35.05
CA LYS A 3 -17.67 15.07 34.72
C LYS A 3 -16.19 15.23 35.07
N LYS A 4 -15.41 15.49 34.02
CA LYS A 4 -14.18 16.30 33.99
C LYS A 4 -12.82 15.64 33.85
N ILE A 5 -12.73 14.35 33.51
CA ILE A 5 -11.44 13.77 33.11
C ILE A 5 -11.62 12.76 31.98
N SER A 6 -11.76 13.28 30.77
CA SER A 6 -11.77 12.54 29.50
C SER A 6 -11.49 13.53 28.37
N ALA A 7 -10.60 14.51 28.62
CA ALA A 7 -10.35 15.66 27.74
C ALA A 7 -8.94 15.66 27.10
N LEU A 8 -8.11 14.65 27.38
CA LEU A 8 -6.95 14.25 26.59
C LEU A 8 -7.29 12.83 26.14
N VAL A 9 -7.90 12.53 24.99
CA VAL A 9 -7.32 12.44 23.63
C VAL A 9 -8.44 12.62 22.59
N THR A 10 -9.58 13.23 22.93
CA THR A 10 -10.76 13.33 22.03
C THR A 10 -11.18 14.76 21.76
N SER A 11 -10.41 15.45 20.91
CA SER A 11 -10.84 16.60 20.13
C SER A 11 -9.92 16.64 18.91
N ILE A 12 -10.26 16.08 17.76
CA ILE A 12 -11.38 16.48 16.89
C ILE A 12 -11.87 15.22 16.14
N ALA A 13 -12.97 14.64 16.61
CA ALA A 13 -13.83 13.75 15.84
C ALA A 13 -15.28 14.00 16.31
N MET A 14 -16.17 14.23 15.34
CA MET A 14 -17.61 14.50 15.47
C MET A 14 -18.06 15.94 15.80
N LEU A 15 -18.27 16.72 14.74
CA LEU A 15 -19.50 17.53 14.59
C LEU A 15 -20.21 17.11 13.31
N ALA A 16 -21.06 16.08 13.43
CA ALA A 16 -22.19 15.87 12.53
C ALA A 16 -23.45 15.69 13.39
N SER A 17 -24.55 16.29 12.93
CA SER A 17 -25.93 16.18 13.43
C SER A 17 -26.33 17.01 14.65
N SER A 18 -26.86 18.21 14.38
CA SER A 18 -28.14 18.59 14.99
C SER A 18 -29.01 19.31 13.95
N ALA A 19 -30.04 18.60 13.48
CA ALA A 19 -31.05 19.13 12.59
C ALA A 19 -32.00 20.05 13.39
N ALA A 20 -31.93 21.35 13.12
CA ALA A 20 -32.99 22.29 13.48
C ALA A 20 -33.98 22.37 12.30
N PHE A 21 -35.21 21.94 12.54
CA PHE A 21 -36.29 21.92 11.55
C PHE A 21 -36.69 23.37 11.21
N VAL A 22 -36.19 23.88 10.09
CA VAL A 22 -36.66 25.11 9.44
C VAL A 22 -37.43 24.67 8.19
N PRO A 23 -38.69 25.07 7.98
CA PRO A 23 -39.39 24.75 6.75
C PRO A 23 -38.88 25.69 5.65
N THR A 24 -37.82 25.27 4.96
CA THR A 24 -37.34 25.93 3.74
C THR A 24 -37.78 25.11 2.54
N VAL A 25 -38.55 25.75 1.67
CA VAL A 25 -38.94 25.28 0.34
C VAL A 25 -37.67 24.78 -0.38
N SER A 26 -37.53 23.46 -0.57
CA SER A 26 -36.38 22.91 -1.28
C SER A 26 -36.53 23.17 -2.78
N ALA A 27 -35.85 24.20 -3.27
CA ALA A 27 -35.35 24.13 -4.63
C ALA A 27 -34.30 23.00 -4.62
N GLN A 28 -34.60 21.90 -5.30
CA GLN A 28 -33.64 20.83 -5.54
C GLN A 28 -32.50 21.46 -6.36
N ALA A 29 -31.35 21.71 -5.73
CA ALA A 29 -30.17 22.16 -6.46
C ALA A 29 -29.85 21.09 -7.49
N GLU A 30 -29.72 21.47 -8.76
CA GLU A 30 -29.23 20.56 -9.79
C GLU A 30 -27.84 20.06 -9.36
N SER A 31 -27.58 18.76 -9.51
CA SER A 31 -26.25 18.19 -9.27
C SER A 31 -25.22 18.94 -10.11
N PRO A 32 -23.95 19.05 -9.67
CA PRO A 32 -22.90 19.60 -10.50
C PRO A 32 -22.88 18.89 -11.87
N ARG A 33 -22.59 19.65 -12.92
CA ARG A 33 -22.46 19.09 -14.28
C ARG A 33 -21.04 18.62 -14.60
N SER A 34 -20.09 18.87 -13.68
CA SER A 34 -18.71 18.43 -13.79
C SER A 34 -17.98 18.53 -12.45
N ALA A 35 -16.95 17.72 -12.29
CA ALA A 35 -15.96 17.77 -11.21
C ALA A 35 -14.58 17.41 -11.76
N ASP A 36 -13.52 18.12 -11.36
CA ASP A 36 -12.14 17.79 -11.75
C ASP A 36 -11.19 17.88 -10.54
N LEU A 37 -11.02 16.75 -9.86
CA LEU A 37 -10.16 16.62 -8.68
C LEU A 37 -8.67 16.59 -9.04
N SER A 38 -8.29 16.46 -10.32
CA SER A 38 -6.89 16.59 -10.74
C SER A 38 -6.34 18.01 -10.56
N THR A 39 -7.23 19.00 -10.42
CA THR A 39 -6.87 20.41 -10.13
C THR A 39 -6.73 20.71 -8.64
N SER A 40 -7.09 19.76 -7.77
CA SER A 40 -6.96 19.89 -6.31
C SER A 40 -5.49 19.94 -5.90
N SER A 41 -5.16 20.77 -4.90
CA SER A 41 -3.81 20.78 -4.31
C SER A 41 -3.44 19.45 -3.63
N PHE A 42 -4.42 18.60 -3.32
CA PHE A 42 -4.17 17.29 -2.74
C PHE A 42 -3.83 16.23 -3.81
N PHE A 43 -4.09 16.49 -5.09
CA PHE A 43 -3.73 15.57 -6.16
C PHE A 43 -2.19 15.52 -6.33
N PRO A 44 -1.58 14.33 -6.35
CA PRO A 44 -0.11 14.20 -6.36
C PRO A 44 0.55 14.51 -7.71
N GLY A 45 -0.23 14.76 -8.77
CA GLY A 45 0.27 14.85 -10.14
C GLY A 45 0.36 13.47 -10.80
N ILE A 46 0.76 13.41 -12.08
CA ILE A 46 0.84 12.15 -12.83
C ILE A 46 2.16 11.40 -12.54
N ILE A 47 2.06 10.10 -12.24
CA ILE A 47 3.20 9.19 -12.08
C ILE A 47 3.46 8.34 -13.33
N ASN A 48 4.67 7.81 -13.45
CA ASN A 48 5.03 6.81 -14.45
C ASN A 48 5.49 5.52 -13.76
N GLN A 49 4.75 4.43 -13.97
CA GLN A 49 5.04 3.10 -13.42
C GLN A 49 6.20 2.39 -14.14
N GLY A 50 6.60 2.91 -15.30
CA GLY A 50 7.62 2.34 -16.17
C GLY A 50 7.32 0.89 -16.53
N GLY A 51 8.32 0.02 -16.37
CA GLY A 51 8.21 -1.41 -16.70
C GLY A 51 7.59 -2.27 -15.59
N VAL A 52 7.25 -1.68 -14.45
CA VAL A 52 6.79 -2.41 -13.26
C VAL A 52 5.29 -2.69 -13.39
N GLY A 53 4.84 -3.90 -13.05
CA GLY A 53 3.44 -4.33 -13.08
C GLY A 53 2.57 -3.70 -11.96
N SER A 54 2.90 -2.48 -11.54
CA SER A 54 2.41 -1.85 -10.30
C SER A 54 1.26 -0.87 -10.53
N CYS A 55 0.43 -1.05 -11.56
CA CYS A 55 -0.72 -0.16 -11.81
C CYS A 55 -1.64 -0.07 -10.58
N VAL A 56 -1.96 -1.21 -9.95
CA VAL A 56 -2.71 -1.25 -8.69
C VAL A 56 -2.04 -0.45 -7.57
N ALA A 57 -0.73 -0.58 -7.39
CA ALA A 57 -0.02 0.18 -6.36
C ALA A 57 0.06 1.68 -6.68
N CYS A 58 0.12 2.07 -7.95
CA CYS A 58 0.07 3.48 -8.36
C CYS A 58 -1.33 4.08 -8.10
N THR A 59 -2.39 3.38 -8.49
CA THR A 59 -3.77 3.80 -8.22
C THR A 59 -4.05 3.88 -6.72
N THR A 60 -3.81 2.81 -5.98
CA THR A 60 -4.22 2.71 -4.58
C THR A 60 -3.32 3.50 -3.63
N ALA A 61 -1.99 3.41 -3.73
CA ALA A 61 -1.08 4.14 -2.84
C ALA A 61 -0.78 5.55 -3.35
N TYR A 62 -0.29 5.68 -4.58
CA TYR A 62 0.19 6.98 -5.05
C TYR A 62 -0.96 7.96 -5.29
N TYR A 63 -2.00 7.60 -6.03
CA TYR A 63 -3.13 8.50 -6.27
C TYR A 63 -4.09 8.56 -5.08
N GLN A 64 -4.76 7.44 -4.77
CA GLN A 64 -5.90 7.43 -3.86
C GLN A 64 -5.51 7.67 -2.39
N PHE A 65 -4.55 6.89 -1.87
CA PHE A 65 -4.13 6.97 -0.47
C PHE A 65 -3.42 8.29 -0.17
N THR A 66 -2.53 8.77 -1.06
CA THR A 66 -1.93 10.11 -0.92
C THR A 66 -2.99 11.19 -0.84
N TYR A 67 -3.93 11.20 -1.78
CA TYR A 67 -4.95 12.24 -1.85
C TYR A 67 -5.81 12.29 -0.58
N GLU A 68 -6.28 11.13 -0.11
CA GLU A 68 -7.11 11.05 1.09
C GLU A 68 -6.30 11.29 2.38
N ALA A 69 -5.04 10.84 2.46
CA ALA A 69 -4.17 11.13 3.61
C ALA A 69 -3.84 12.60 3.73
N ARG A 70 -3.55 13.29 2.61
CA ARG A 70 -3.32 14.74 2.60
C ARG A 70 -4.56 15.50 3.08
N LYS A 71 -5.75 15.11 2.61
CA LYS A 71 -7.02 15.66 3.10
C LYS A 71 -7.21 15.40 4.59
N ALA A 72 -7.05 14.15 5.04
CA ALA A 72 -7.21 13.77 6.44
C ALA A 72 -6.25 14.54 7.36
N LEU A 73 -4.99 14.67 6.95
CA LEU A 73 -3.98 15.44 7.67
C LEU A 73 -4.33 16.93 7.71
N TYR A 74 -4.74 17.52 6.59
CA TYR A 74 -5.15 18.93 6.53
C TYR A 74 -6.40 19.21 7.38
N HIS A 75 -7.36 18.28 7.40
CA HIS A 75 -8.54 18.38 8.26
C HIS A 75 -8.18 18.27 9.75
N TYR A 76 -7.16 17.48 10.09
CA TYR A 76 -6.67 17.33 11.45
C TYR A 76 -5.85 18.54 11.92
N ASP A 77 -4.89 19.00 11.11
CA ASP A 77 -4.11 20.23 11.34
C ASP A 77 -3.94 21.00 10.02
N PRO A 78 -4.64 22.13 9.82
CA PRO A 78 -4.53 22.95 8.61
C PRO A 78 -3.13 23.53 8.35
N ARG A 79 -2.20 23.43 9.30
CA ARG A 79 -0.80 23.86 9.17
C ARG A 79 0.14 22.72 8.81
N ALA A 80 -0.32 21.47 8.82
CA ALA A 80 0.50 20.32 8.52
C ALA A 80 0.99 20.36 7.07
N ASN A 81 2.21 19.87 6.85
CA ASN A 81 2.77 19.77 5.51
C ASN A 81 2.07 18.64 4.74
N THR A 82 1.34 18.98 3.69
CA THR A 82 0.68 18.02 2.78
C THR A 82 1.50 17.72 1.52
N GLU A 83 2.71 18.27 1.39
CA GLU A 83 3.60 18.08 0.24
C GLU A 83 4.38 16.75 0.34
N PHE A 84 3.66 15.63 0.39
CA PHE A 84 4.22 14.28 0.38
C PHE A 84 3.41 13.35 -0.52
N THR A 85 3.99 12.28 -1.02
CA THR A 85 3.29 11.24 -1.80
C THR A 85 3.66 9.86 -1.30
N TYR A 86 2.71 8.95 -1.21
CA TYR A 86 3.00 7.55 -0.89
C TYR A 86 3.59 6.82 -2.09
N SER A 87 4.53 5.93 -1.80
CA SER A 87 5.33 5.24 -2.79
C SER A 87 4.66 3.95 -3.26
N PRO A 88 4.48 3.73 -4.57
CA PRO A 88 4.08 2.42 -5.07
C PRO A 88 5.10 1.32 -4.69
N ALA A 89 6.39 1.66 -4.51
CA ALA A 89 7.41 0.70 -4.08
C ALA A 89 7.19 0.22 -2.64
N SER A 90 6.50 1.00 -1.79
CA SER A 90 6.19 0.54 -0.44
C SER A 90 5.13 -0.55 -0.43
N LEU A 91 4.25 -0.56 -1.44
CA LEU A 91 3.08 -1.43 -1.50
C LEU A 91 3.28 -2.62 -2.45
N TYR A 92 3.79 -2.37 -3.66
CA TYR A 92 3.83 -3.37 -4.73
C TYR A 92 4.54 -4.68 -4.36
N PRO A 93 5.75 -4.67 -3.75
CA PRO A 93 6.42 -5.89 -3.28
C PRO A 93 5.61 -6.72 -2.27
N GLN A 94 4.65 -6.11 -1.58
CA GLN A 94 3.84 -6.82 -0.58
C GLN A 94 2.59 -7.46 -1.18
N ILE A 95 2.25 -7.16 -2.44
CA ILE A 95 0.99 -7.59 -3.07
C ILE A 95 1.18 -8.32 -4.39
N ASN A 96 2.39 -8.34 -4.95
CA ASN A 96 2.68 -8.88 -6.27
C ASN A 96 3.07 -10.38 -6.29
N ASP A 97 2.93 -11.07 -5.16
CA ASP A 97 3.25 -12.49 -5.01
C ASP A 97 4.71 -12.84 -5.43
N GLY A 98 5.63 -11.87 -5.35
CA GLY A 98 7.05 -12.02 -5.70
C GLY A 98 7.37 -11.94 -7.20
N GLU A 99 6.36 -11.65 -8.02
CA GLU A 99 6.44 -11.58 -9.48
C GLU A 99 6.08 -10.18 -9.99
N ASN A 100 6.56 -9.81 -11.18
CA ASN A 100 6.26 -8.48 -11.73
C ASN A 100 5.12 -8.52 -12.73
N TRP A 101 3.92 -8.81 -12.23
CA TRP A 101 2.66 -8.70 -12.97
C TRP A 101 1.67 -7.84 -12.18
N GLY A 102 0.47 -7.63 -12.73
CA GLY A 102 -0.62 -6.96 -12.02
C GLY A 102 -0.94 -7.63 -10.68
N SER A 103 -1.55 -6.88 -9.79
CA SER A 103 -2.05 -7.36 -8.50
C SER A 103 -3.56 -7.08 -8.39
N TRP A 104 -4.11 -7.11 -7.18
CA TRP A 104 -5.51 -6.86 -6.90
C TRP A 104 -5.66 -5.79 -5.82
N GLU A 105 -6.67 -4.93 -5.95
CA GLU A 105 -6.94 -3.76 -5.11
C GLU A 105 -7.18 -4.18 -3.66
N TYR A 106 -7.88 -5.29 -3.44
CA TYR A 106 -8.16 -5.80 -2.10
C TYR A 106 -6.87 -6.18 -1.33
N LYS A 107 -5.80 -6.61 -2.04
CA LYS A 107 -4.49 -6.85 -1.41
C LYS A 107 -3.86 -5.54 -0.97
N ALA A 108 -3.91 -4.53 -1.84
CA ALA A 108 -3.43 -3.18 -1.56
C ALA A 108 -4.12 -2.57 -0.34
N TYR A 109 -5.45 -2.53 -0.33
CA TYR A 109 -6.24 -1.96 0.77
C TYR A 109 -5.98 -2.65 2.10
N ARG A 110 -5.79 -3.96 2.11
CA ARG A 110 -5.46 -4.69 3.34
C ARG A 110 -4.08 -4.34 3.90
N VAL A 111 -3.08 -4.12 3.04
CA VAL A 111 -1.76 -3.61 3.49
C VAL A 111 -1.93 -2.20 4.06
N LEU A 112 -2.62 -1.30 3.33
CA LEU A 112 -2.85 0.08 3.77
C LEU A 112 -3.64 0.16 5.10
N LYS A 113 -4.59 -0.76 5.32
CA LYS A 113 -5.39 -0.86 6.56
C LYS A 113 -4.57 -1.35 7.75
N ASN A 114 -3.70 -2.33 7.52
CA ASN A 114 -2.95 -2.95 8.60
C ASN A 114 -1.64 -2.21 8.93
N ARG A 115 -1.00 -1.59 7.92
CA ARG A 115 0.39 -1.13 7.99
C ARG A 115 0.61 0.29 7.46
N GLY A 116 -0.36 0.88 6.77
CA GLY A 116 -0.16 2.13 6.03
C GLY A 116 0.81 1.94 4.86
N ALA A 117 1.53 3.00 4.50
CA ALA A 117 2.51 3.02 3.43
C ALA A 117 3.67 3.97 3.75
N LEU A 118 4.79 3.80 3.06
CA LEU A 118 5.93 4.72 3.13
C LEU A 118 5.80 5.77 2.02
N THR A 119 6.29 6.98 2.28
CA THR A 119 6.38 8.05 1.29
C THR A 119 7.45 7.77 0.25
N VAL A 120 7.42 8.50 -0.87
CA VAL A 120 8.47 8.46 -1.91
C VAL A 120 9.82 8.93 -1.38
N GLU A 121 9.83 9.80 -0.36
CA GLU A 121 11.08 10.22 0.31
C GLU A 121 11.69 9.07 1.11
N GLU A 122 10.88 8.33 1.87
CA GLU A 122 11.31 7.17 2.66
C GLU A 122 11.62 5.94 1.78
N MET A 123 10.89 5.76 0.68
CA MET A 123 11.10 4.65 -0.25
C MET A 123 10.90 5.12 -1.70
N PRO A 124 11.97 5.55 -2.39
CA PRO A 124 11.87 6.06 -3.76
C PRO A 124 11.26 5.05 -4.74
N TYR A 125 10.48 5.59 -5.68
CA TYR A 125 9.89 4.84 -6.78
C TYR A 125 10.46 5.33 -8.12
N ASP A 126 11.07 4.43 -8.89
CA ASP A 126 11.75 4.75 -10.14
C ASP A 126 11.12 4.12 -11.40
N GLY A 127 10.02 3.37 -11.24
CA GLY A 127 9.35 2.67 -12.34
C GLY A 127 10.24 1.67 -13.09
N CYS A 128 11.41 1.33 -12.56
CA CYS A 128 12.39 0.51 -13.26
C CYS A 128 12.18 -0.96 -12.93
N PHE A 129 11.62 -1.69 -13.89
CA PHE A 129 11.61 -3.15 -13.87
C PHE A 129 12.83 -3.70 -14.59
N ASP A 130 13.54 -4.66 -14.00
CA ASP A 130 14.67 -5.34 -14.65
C ASP A 130 14.16 -6.40 -15.65
N MET A 131 13.39 -5.96 -16.65
CA MET A 131 13.29 -6.59 -17.96
C MET A 131 13.49 -5.50 -19.00
N ARG A 132 14.66 -5.48 -19.67
CA ARG A 132 14.77 -4.74 -20.92
C ARG A 132 13.93 -5.47 -21.98
N PHE A 133 12.95 -4.79 -22.56
CA PHE A 133 12.42 -5.18 -23.85
C PHE A 133 13.27 -4.57 -24.96
N TYR A 134 13.51 -5.33 -26.02
CA TYR A 134 13.91 -4.77 -27.31
C TYR A 134 12.73 -4.95 -28.27
N LYS A 135 12.35 -3.88 -28.97
CA LYS A 135 11.58 -3.99 -30.21
C LYS A 135 12.55 -4.42 -31.30
N ASP A 136 12.27 -5.51 -31.99
CA ASP A 136 12.89 -5.75 -33.29
C ASP A 136 12.19 -4.90 -34.36
N GLU A 137 12.75 -4.90 -35.57
CA GLU A 137 12.24 -4.20 -36.76
C GLU A 137 10.83 -4.67 -37.20
N ASN A 138 10.25 -5.68 -36.55
CA ASN A 138 8.90 -6.21 -36.80
C ASN A 138 7.94 -6.04 -35.62
N ASN A 139 8.30 -5.26 -34.59
CA ASN A 139 7.45 -4.92 -33.45
C ASN A 139 7.05 -6.14 -32.56
N ILE A 140 7.78 -7.26 -32.62
CA ILE A 140 7.48 -8.45 -31.81
C ILE A 140 8.15 -8.35 -30.43
N ARG A 141 7.36 -8.38 -29.34
CA ARG A 141 7.86 -8.41 -27.95
C ARG A 141 8.36 -9.81 -27.61
N THR A 142 9.66 -9.96 -27.37
CA THR A 142 10.22 -11.22 -26.85
C THR A 142 10.48 -11.10 -25.36
N TYR A 143 9.71 -11.85 -24.56
CA TYR A 143 9.88 -11.95 -23.12
C TYR A 143 10.99 -12.95 -22.79
N TYR A 144 11.93 -12.57 -21.93
CA TYR A 144 12.73 -13.54 -21.20
C TYR A 144 12.07 -13.73 -19.84
N SER A 145 11.41 -14.87 -19.64
CA SER A 145 11.15 -15.32 -18.28
C SER A 145 12.51 -15.61 -17.64
N ASP A 146 12.76 -15.07 -16.46
CA ASP A 146 13.66 -15.72 -15.52
C ASP A 146 12.79 -16.56 -14.59
N PRO A 147 12.58 -17.85 -14.89
CA PRO A 147 11.85 -18.75 -14.02
C PRO A 147 12.78 -19.24 -12.91
N THR A 148 13.08 -18.40 -11.92
CA THR A 148 13.81 -18.84 -10.74
C THR A 148 13.00 -18.62 -9.47
N ARG A 149 12.35 -19.71 -9.05
CA ARG A 149 11.85 -19.93 -7.69
C ARG A 149 13.01 -19.68 -6.73
N ILE A 150 12.96 -18.62 -5.93
CA ILE A 150 14.01 -18.32 -4.95
C ILE A 150 13.82 -19.22 -3.71
N ASN A 151 13.96 -20.54 -3.87
CA ASN A 151 14.44 -21.33 -2.74
C ASN A 151 15.92 -20.95 -2.57
N TYR A 152 16.37 -20.70 -1.32
CA TYR A 152 17.72 -20.22 -0.93
C TYR A 152 18.75 -20.05 -2.07
N ILE A 153 19.36 -18.87 -2.17
CA ILE A 153 20.54 -18.67 -3.01
C ILE A 153 21.69 -19.51 -2.44
N THR A 154 21.81 -20.74 -2.91
CA THR A 154 22.97 -21.59 -2.68
C THR A 154 24.20 -20.98 -3.37
N GLN A 155 25.42 -21.28 -2.91
CA GLN A 155 26.64 -20.85 -3.62
C GLN A 155 26.72 -21.40 -5.06
N ASP A 156 25.99 -22.49 -5.34
CA ASP A 156 25.90 -23.11 -6.65
C ASP A 156 24.80 -22.45 -7.53
N ASP A 157 23.68 -22.01 -6.95
CA ASP A 157 22.63 -21.20 -7.60
C ASP A 157 23.11 -19.75 -7.86
N TYR A 158 23.95 -19.22 -6.98
CA TYR A 158 24.71 -17.96 -7.10
C TYR A 158 25.51 -17.86 -8.40
N ALA A 159 26.03 -18.99 -8.89
CA ALA A 159 26.80 -19.04 -10.12
C ALA A 159 25.92 -19.18 -11.37
N TYR A 160 24.60 -19.31 -11.29
CA TYR A 160 23.76 -19.61 -12.45
C TYR A 160 22.58 -18.65 -12.66
N ASN A 161 21.99 -18.11 -11.58
CA ASN A 161 20.68 -17.47 -11.64
C ASN A 161 20.70 -15.93 -11.72
N ASN A 162 21.79 -15.26 -11.32
CA ASN A 162 21.94 -13.77 -11.41
C ASN A 162 22.93 -13.34 -12.50
N ILE A 163 23.15 -14.22 -13.48
CA ILE A 163 24.20 -14.05 -14.47
C ILE A 163 23.59 -14.02 -15.86
N LEU A 164 23.64 -12.84 -16.48
CA LEU A 164 23.26 -12.69 -17.88
C LEU A 164 24.30 -13.39 -18.78
N LEU A 165 23.84 -14.33 -19.59
CA LEU A 165 24.61 -14.85 -20.71
C LEU A 165 24.73 -13.76 -21.78
N HIS A 166 25.95 -13.47 -22.23
CA HIS A 166 26.32 -12.51 -23.28
C HIS A 166 25.16 -12.21 -24.26
N SER A 167 24.54 -11.03 -24.16
CA SER A 167 23.45 -10.62 -25.06
C SER A 167 23.95 -10.58 -26.51
N THR A 168 23.18 -11.12 -27.45
CA THR A 168 23.44 -10.98 -28.89
C THR A 168 22.98 -9.64 -29.45
N ALA A 169 22.28 -8.82 -28.66
CA ALA A 169 21.75 -7.53 -29.08
C ALA A 169 22.85 -6.48 -29.29
N LYS A 170 22.76 -5.79 -30.42
CA LYS A 170 23.60 -4.66 -30.83
C LYS A 170 22.70 -3.48 -31.15
N ASP A 171 23.16 -2.26 -30.93
CA ASP A 171 22.49 -1.07 -31.43
C ASP A 171 22.58 -0.99 -32.98
N GLU A 172 21.93 0.00 -33.57
CA GLU A 172 21.94 0.31 -35.00
C GLU A 172 23.35 0.52 -35.59
N ASN A 173 24.36 0.77 -34.74
CA ASN A 173 25.75 0.97 -35.12
C ASN A 173 26.63 -0.28 -34.86
N GLY A 174 26.03 -1.37 -34.40
CA GLY A 174 26.74 -2.62 -34.09
C GLY A 174 27.44 -2.64 -32.73
N ASN A 175 27.25 -1.62 -31.89
CA ASN A 175 27.81 -1.56 -30.54
C ASN A 175 26.95 -2.36 -29.57
N ARG A 176 27.59 -2.93 -28.56
CA ARG A 176 26.94 -3.82 -27.60
C ARG A 176 26.19 -3.00 -26.55
N ILE A 177 24.95 -3.39 -26.25
CA ILE A 177 24.03 -2.69 -25.34
C ILE A 177 24.16 -3.26 -23.91
N ILE A 178 25.35 -3.28 -23.33
CA ILE A 178 25.52 -3.49 -21.88
C ILE A 178 26.14 -2.22 -21.32
N ASN A 179 25.50 -1.59 -20.35
CA ASN A 179 26.09 -0.44 -19.66
C ASN A 179 27.19 -0.97 -18.75
N GLU A 180 28.46 -0.84 -19.17
CA GLU A 180 29.61 -1.35 -18.41
C GLU A 180 29.81 -0.64 -17.06
N ASN A 181 29.11 0.47 -16.81
CA ASN A 181 29.11 1.12 -15.51
C ASN A 181 28.34 0.31 -14.47
N ASP A 182 27.21 -0.29 -14.86
CA ASP A 182 26.31 -1.00 -13.94
C ASP A 182 26.68 -2.48 -13.75
N PHE A 183 27.48 -3.06 -14.66
CA PHE A 183 27.77 -4.50 -14.67
C PHE A 183 29.28 -4.82 -14.70
N GLU A 184 29.65 -5.94 -14.09
CA GLU A 184 31.00 -6.52 -14.11
C GLU A 184 31.02 -7.93 -14.68
N LYS A 185 32.19 -8.35 -15.17
CA LYS A 185 32.40 -9.67 -15.77
C LYS A 185 32.57 -10.71 -14.66
N VAL A 186 31.88 -11.85 -14.81
CA VAL A 186 32.01 -12.98 -13.88
C VAL A 186 32.98 -14.02 -14.44
N ASP A 187 32.57 -14.76 -15.47
CA ASP A 187 33.33 -15.87 -16.04
C ASP A 187 32.88 -16.20 -17.49
N VAL A 188 33.38 -17.29 -18.08
CA VAL A 188 33.05 -17.72 -19.45
C VAL A 188 32.58 -19.18 -19.42
N VAL A 189 31.34 -19.42 -19.85
CA VAL A 189 30.75 -20.77 -19.90
C VAL A 189 30.19 -21.02 -21.31
N GLY A 190 30.56 -22.16 -21.92
CA GLY A 190 30.13 -22.51 -23.27
C GLY A 190 30.55 -21.51 -24.36
N GLY A 191 31.65 -20.77 -24.15
CA GLY A 191 32.14 -19.73 -25.05
C GLY A 191 31.39 -18.39 -24.97
N LYS A 192 30.45 -18.24 -24.03
CA LYS A 192 29.72 -17.00 -23.77
C LYS A 192 30.23 -16.35 -22.48
N GLN A 193 30.57 -15.07 -22.55
CA GLN A 193 30.94 -14.28 -21.38
C GLN A 193 29.70 -14.02 -20.52
N ARG A 194 29.87 -14.16 -19.22
CA ARG A 194 28.85 -13.95 -18.21
C ARG A 194 29.10 -12.67 -17.43
N TYR A 195 28.03 -11.94 -17.13
CA TYR A 195 28.07 -10.64 -16.44
C TYR A 195 27.11 -10.65 -15.24
N ARG A 196 27.46 -9.91 -14.18
CA ARG A 196 26.61 -9.63 -13.01
C ARG A 196 26.60 -8.13 -12.73
N ARG A 197 25.60 -7.62 -12.03
CA ARG A 197 25.54 -6.19 -11.67
C ARG A 197 26.55 -5.90 -10.55
N LYS A 198 27.25 -4.77 -10.63
CA LYS A 198 28.18 -4.36 -9.56
C LYS A 198 27.38 -4.04 -8.30
N GLY A 199 27.86 -4.46 -7.13
CA GLY A 199 27.23 -4.16 -5.83
C GLY A 199 26.04 -5.05 -5.44
N GLU A 200 25.59 -5.99 -6.28
CA GLU A 200 24.53 -6.92 -5.87
C GLU A 200 24.96 -7.90 -4.80
N TYR A 201 26.25 -8.27 -4.77
CA TYR A 201 26.84 -8.99 -3.66
C TYR A 201 28.13 -8.30 -3.26
N ILE A 202 28.28 -8.10 -1.96
CA ILE A 202 29.48 -7.53 -1.38
C ILE A 202 30.04 -8.50 -0.34
N THR A 203 31.35 -8.48 -0.17
CA THR A 203 32.02 -9.21 0.90
C THR A 203 31.67 -8.59 2.25
N GLU A 204 31.84 -9.36 3.33
CA GLU A 204 31.71 -8.87 4.70
C GLU A 204 32.56 -7.63 4.97
N SER A 205 33.77 -7.57 4.40
CA SER A 205 34.63 -6.38 4.53
C SER A 205 34.04 -5.16 3.81
N GLU A 206 33.40 -5.34 2.66
CA GLU A 206 32.76 -4.25 1.91
C GLU A 206 31.48 -3.79 2.61
N TYR A 207 30.68 -4.74 3.13
CA TYR A 207 29.50 -4.47 3.96
C TYR A 207 29.87 -3.66 5.20
N ASN A 208 30.91 -4.07 5.93
CA ASN A 208 31.36 -3.38 7.13
C ASN A 208 31.90 -1.96 6.86
N ASN A 209 32.19 -1.61 5.60
CA ASN A 209 32.61 -0.27 5.19
C ASN A 209 31.46 0.62 4.70
N LEU A 210 30.24 0.08 4.57
CA LEU A 210 29.04 0.84 4.23
C LEU A 210 28.60 1.75 5.40
N SER A 211 27.83 2.79 5.08
CA SER A 211 27.10 3.54 6.11
C SER A 211 26.03 2.65 6.75
N ALA A 212 25.59 2.97 7.98
CA ALA A 212 24.54 2.20 8.66
C ALA A 212 23.26 2.12 7.82
N SER A 213 22.86 3.21 7.16
CA SER A 213 21.71 3.25 6.26
C SER A 213 21.89 2.37 5.02
N ASP A 214 23.11 2.30 4.47
CA ASP A 214 23.36 1.46 3.29
C ASP A 214 23.38 -0.03 3.65
N GLN A 215 23.83 -0.39 4.86
CA GLN A 215 23.86 -1.77 5.34
C GLN A 215 22.46 -2.41 5.41
N GLU A 216 21.40 -1.63 5.66
CA GLU A 216 20.02 -2.12 5.74
C GLU A 216 19.51 -2.75 4.44
N TYR A 217 20.08 -2.35 3.30
CA TYR A 217 19.75 -2.91 1.99
C TYR A 217 20.45 -4.23 1.70
N TYR A 218 21.30 -4.71 2.59
CA TYR A 218 22.07 -5.93 2.39
C TYR A 218 21.71 -7.00 3.42
N VAL A 219 21.46 -8.22 2.95
CA VAL A 219 21.19 -9.37 3.82
C VAL A 219 22.33 -10.38 3.76
N PRO A 220 22.77 -10.95 4.90
CA PRO A 220 23.82 -11.96 4.90
C PRO A 220 23.37 -13.21 4.14
N VAL A 221 24.28 -13.76 3.34
CA VAL A 221 24.06 -14.98 2.54
C VAL A 221 24.52 -16.19 3.36
N TYR A 222 23.67 -17.21 3.46
CA TYR A 222 23.93 -18.46 4.19
C TYR A 222 24.18 -19.63 3.22
N GLY A 223 25.04 -20.58 3.60
CA GLY A 223 25.40 -21.74 2.77
C GLY A 223 24.37 -22.89 2.80
N ASN A 224 24.49 -23.83 1.85
CA ASN A 224 23.49 -24.89 1.54
C ASN A 224 23.17 -25.85 2.69
N ASN A 225 24.09 -25.99 3.66
CA ASN A 225 23.92 -26.84 4.84
C ASN A 225 23.57 -26.03 6.09
N TYR A 226 23.24 -24.75 5.93
CA TYR A 226 22.91 -23.80 7.00
C TYR A 226 23.87 -23.89 8.18
N THR A 227 25.17 -23.89 7.91
CA THR A 227 26.14 -23.65 8.97
C THR A 227 25.76 -22.31 9.60
N GLU A 228 25.69 -22.25 10.93
CA GLU A 228 25.28 -21.09 11.75
C GLU A 228 26.12 -19.81 11.52
N VAL A 229 27.07 -19.86 10.57
CA VAL A 229 27.99 -18.82 10.17
C VAL A 229 27.63 -18.34 8.75
N PRO A 230 27.33 -17.05 8.56
CA PRO A 230 27.20 -16.44 7.23
C PRO A 230 28.39 -16.78 6.33
N THR A 231 28.17 -16.86 5.02
CA THR A 231 29.22 -17.18 4.04
C THR A 231 30.29 -16.08 3.88
N GLY A 232 30.17 -14.97 4.63
CA GLY A 232 30.97 -13.76 4.44
C GLY A 232 30.56 -12.95 3.21
N LEU A 233 29.39 -13.24 2.62
CA LEU A 233 28.77 -12.50 1.52
C LEU A 233 27.45 -11.88 1.96
N TYR A 234 27.14 -10.72 1.40
CA TYR A 234 25.93 -9.96 1.65
C TYR A 234 25.25 -9.62 0.32
N TRP A 235 23.93 -9.82 0.24
CA TRP A 235 23.13 -9.60 -0.97
C TRP A 235 22.33 -8.31 -0.90
N HIS A 236 22.47 -7.45 -1.90
CA HIS A 236 21.73 -6.20 -2.04
C HIS A 236 20.29 -6.47 -2.49
N VAL A 237 19.31 -6.06 -1.70
CA VAL A 237 17.89 -6.36 -1.95
C VAL A 237 17.13 -5.18 -2.56
N ALA A 238 17.81 -4.14 -3.01
CA ALA A 238 17.15 -2.97 -3.61
C ALA A 238 16.66 -3.28 -5.03
N ARG A 239 15.45 -3.83 -5.13
CA ARG A 239 14.62 -3.78 -6.35
C ARG A 239 13.15 -3.52 -5.96
N THR A 240 12.53 -2.52 -6.56
CA THR A 240 11.20 -1.95 -6.23
C THR A 240 10.02 -2.92 -6.25
N TYR A 241 10.16 -4.15 -6.78
CA TYR A 241 9.11 -5.18 -6.76
C TYR A 241 9.42 -6.39 -5.84
N ARG A 242 10.65 -6.52 -5.32
CA ARG A 242 11.03 -7.59 -4.36
C ARG A 242 11.57 -7.05 -3.04
N ALA A 243 11.82 -5.75 -2.96
CA ALA A 243 12.23 -5.07 -1.75
C ALA A 243 10.99 -4.81 -0.88
N ILE A 244 10.63 -5.77 -0.04
CA ILE A 244 9.73 -5.45 1.09
C ILE A 244 10.37 -4.30 1.89
N PRO A 245 9.60 -3.25 2.27
CA PRO A 245 10.13 -2.14 3.06
C PRO A 245 10.79 -2.61 4.37
N ARG A 246 11.85 -1.91 4.82
CA ARG A 246 12.69 -2.34 5.96
C ARG A 246 13.11 -1.25 6.92
N ASP A 247 13.02 0.02 6.51
CA ASP A 247 13.31 1.15 7.40
C ASP A 247 12.37 1.05 8.59
N GLU A 248 12.94 0.72 9.76
CA GLU A 248 12.17 0.40 10.96
C GLU A 248 11.35 1.61 11.41
N GLN A 249 11.94 2.80 11.34
CA GLN A 249 11.30 4.02 11.82
C GLN A 249 10.19 4.47 10.86
N ALA A 250 10.43 4.39 9.56
CA ALA A 250 9.43 4.69 8.55
C ALA A 250 8.26 3.69 8.59
N LEU A 251 8.56 2.39 8.75
CA LEU A 251 7.55 1.34 8.95
C LEU A 251 6.71 1.58 10.22
N PHE A 252 7.35 1.97 11.32
CA PHE A 252 6.66 2.30 12.56
C PHE A 252 5.77 3.53 12.39
N ASN A 253 6.27 4.57 11.71
CA ASN A 253 5.50 5.78 11.44
C ASN A 253 4.34 5.56 10.47
N ALA A 254 4.47 4.62 9.52
CA ALA A 254 3.40 4.26 8.58
C ALA A 254 2.13 3.75 9.30
N LEU A 255 2.25 3.20 10.52
CA LEU A 255 1.08 2.80 11.32
C LEU A 255 0.18 3.99 11.72
N LYS A 256 0.71 5.21 11.75
CA LYS A 256 0.01 6.41 12.24
C LYS A 256 -0.96 7.01 11.23
N MET A 257 -0.90 6.62 9.96
CA MET A 257 -1.84 7.02 8.92
C MET A 257 -2.23 5.79 8.12
N ARG A 258 -3.50 5.37 8.19
CA ARG A 258 -3.96 4.11 7.59
C ARG A 258 -5.32 4.26 6.94
N LEU A 259 -5.62 3.28 6.09
CA LEU A 259 -6.96 3.06 5.56
C LEU A 259 -7.89 2.62 6.70
N ASP A 260 -9.01 3.32 6.89
CA ASP A 260 -10.04 2.91 7.85
C ASP A 260 -11.03 1.94 7.21
N SER A 261 -11.59 2.35 6.07
CA SER A 261 -12.62 1.64 5.33
C SER A 261 -12.52 1.93 3.84
N TYR A 262 -13.10 1.05 3.05
CA TYR A 262 -13.28 1.24 1.62
C TYR A 262 -14.68 0.76 1.22
N GLU A 263 -15.24 1.36 0.17
CA GLU A 263 -16.51 0.99 -0.42
C GLU A 263 -16.29 0.67 -1.91
N GLY A 264 -17.01 -0.32 -2.43
CA GLY A 264 -16.87 -0.77 -3.80
C GLY A 264 -18.20 -0.94 -4.54
N TRP A 265 -18.18 -0.72 -5.84
CA TRP A 265 -19.29 -0.98 -6.74
C TRP A 265 -18.79 -1.85 -7.89
N SER A 266 -19.61 -2.79 -8.36
CA SER A 266 -19.23 -3.67 -9.46
C SER A 266 -20.38 -3.88 -10.44
N ILE A 267 -20.04 -3.90 -11.72
CA ILE A 267 -20.96 -4.25 -12.80
C ILE A 267 -20.67 -5.65 -13.38
N CYS A 268 -19.85 -6.47 -12.70
CA CYS A 268 -19.48 -7.83 -13.09
C CYS A 268 -19.63 -8.85 -11.93
N SER A 269 -20.02 -10.11 -12.22
CA SER A 269 -20.09 -11.21 -11.22
C SER A 269 -18.72 -11.88 -11.02
N PRO A 270 -18.36 -12.35 -9.80
CA PRO A 270 -17.16 -13.14 -9.52
C PRO A 270 -17.14 -14.52 -10.21
N ASN A 271 -18.28 -15.04 -10.66
CA ASN A 271 -18.39 -16.33 -11.35
C ASN A 271 -19.17 -16.15 -12.67
N GLN A 272 -18.50 -16.48 -13.76
CA GLN A 272 -18.84 -16.20 -15.17
C GLN A 272 -20.28 -16.48 -15.64
N ASP A 273 -20.57 -15.84 -16.79
CA ASP A 273 -21.69 -15.96 -17.74
C ASP A 273 -22.97 -15.18 -17.42
N HIS A 274 -23.03 -13.98 -18.03
CA HIS A 274 -24.13 -13.02 -18.15
C HIS A 274 -24.54 -12.28 -16.86
N ALA A 275 -24.68 -10.95 -17.02
CA ALA A 275 -24.84 -9.93 -15.99
C ALA A 275 -25.64 -10.37 -14.76
N SER A 276 -24.93 -10.46 -13.63
CA SER A 276 -25.48 -10.27 -12.29
C SER A 276 -24.47 -9.39 -11.55
N LYS A 277 -24.94 -8.28 -10.96
CA LYS A 277 -24.13 -7.13 -10.52
C LYS A 277 -24.41 -6.84 -9.04
N ALA A 278 -23.42 -6.32 -8.29
CA ALA A 278 -23.49 -6.18 -6.84
C ALA A 278 -22.90 -4.86 -6.32
N LEU A 279 -23.57 -4.26 -5.33
CA LEU A 279 -23.01 -3.21 -4.47
C LEU A 279 -22.20 -3.87 -3.35
N ILE A 280 -20.91 -3.53 -3.21
CA ILE A 280 -20.01 -4.11 -2.21
C ILE A 280 -19.80 -3.08 -1.08
N THR A 281 -20.43 -3.31 0.07
CA THR A 281 -20.07 -2.62 1.32
C THR A 281 -19.51 -3.63 2.33
N GLU A 282 -18.71 -3.18 3.30
CA GLU A 282 -18.06 -4.03 4.33
C GLU A 282 -19.02 -4.95 5.11
N ASP A 283 -20.35 -4.81 4.98
CA ASP A 283 -21.34 -5.52 5.80
C ASP A 283 -22.65 -5.98 5.09
N THR A 284 -22.64 -6.24 3.77
CA THR A 284 -23.86 -6.71 3.07
C THR A 284 -23.73 -8.05 2.36
N THR A 285 -24.67 -8.95 2.67
CA THR A 285 -25.02 -10.10 1.82
C THR A 285 -25.46 -9.59 0.44
N VAL A 286 -24.77 -10.05 -0.60
CA VAL A 286 -25.09 -9.69 -1.98
C VAL A 286 -26.42 -10.31 -2.40
N ASP A 287 -27.37 -9.48 -2.81
CA ASP A 287 -28.58 -9.91 -3.51
C ASP A 287 -28.32 -9.88 -5.02
N TRP A 288 -28.31 -11.05 -5.64
CA TRP A 288 -27.90 -11.25 -7.04
C TRP A 288 -29.09 -11.25 -8.03
N ASP A 289 -30.26 -10.75 -7.64
CA ASP A 289 -31.49 -10.86 -8.45
C ASP A 289 -31.98 -9.50 -8.98
N THR A 290 -31.41 -9.03 -10.10
CA THR A 290 -32.03 -7.96 -10.91
C THR A 290 -31.80 -8.20 -12.41
N THR A 291 -32.82 -7.87 -13.20
CA THR A 291 -32.99 -8.27 -14.62
C THR A 291 -32.84 -7.10 -15.61
N ASP A 292 -32.28 -5.95 -15.19
CA ASP A 292 -32.00 -4.81 -16.09
C ASP A 292 -30.55 -4.32 -15.94
N THR A 293 -29.70 -4.74 -16.90
CA THR A 293 -28.27 -4.43 -16.95
C THR A 293 -27.99 -2.92 -16.99
N LYS A 294 -28.86 -2.14 -17.66
CA LYS A 294 -28.65 -0.72 -17.89
C LYS A 294 -28.86 0.11 -16.62
N GLU A 295 -29.89 -0.19 -15.84
CA GLU A 295 -30.17 0.52 -14.57
C GLU A 295 -28.97 0.46 -13.62
N ILE A 296 -28.27 -0.67 -13.60
CA ILE A 296 -27.12 -0.87 -12.73
C ILE A 296 -25.87 -0.15 -13.27
N GLU A 297 -25.67 -0.11 -14.59
CA GLU A 297 -24.64 0.72 -15.20
C GLU A 297 -24.87 2.21 -14.93
N ASP A 298 -26.11 2.68 -15.05
CA ASP A 298 -26.49 4.05 -14.74
C ASP A 298 -26.28 4.36 -13.25
N GLN A 299 -26.62 3.42 -12.35
CA GLN A 299 -26.35 3.56 -10.92
C GLN A 299 -24.85 3.56 -10.61
N PHE A 300 -24.06 2.74 -11.31
CA PHE A 300 -22.60 2.71 -11.17
C PHE A 300 -21.97 4.05 -11.60
N ILE A 301 -22.40 4.61 -12.73
CA ILE A 301 -22.01 5.96 -13.18
C ILE A 301 -22.40 6.99 -12.11
N SER A 302 -23.62 6.92 -11.57
CA SER A 302 -24.12 7.83 -10.54
C SER A 302 -23.29 7.76 -9.25
N ASN A 303 -22.94 6.56 -8.79
CA ASN A 303 -22.11 6.37 -7.59
C ASN A 303 -20.71 6.98 -7.77
N ILE A 304 -20.10 6.80 -8.95
CA ILE A 304 -18.79 7.42 -9.26
C ILE A 304 -18.92 8.95 -9.26
N LYS A 305 -19.98 9.51 -9.86
CA LYS A 305 -20.21 10.97 -9.85
C LYS A 305 -20.40 11.50 -8.44
N ASP A 306 -21.22 10.85 -7.62
CA ASP A 306 -21.45 11.22 -6.22
C ASP A 306 -20.13 11.20 -5.42
N ALA A 307 -19.31 10.18 -5.59
CA ALA A 307 -17.98 10.12 -4.98
C ALA A 307 -17.10 11.30 -5.38
N LEU A 308 -17.04 11.63 -6.68
CA LEU A 308 -16.25 12.74 -7.21
C LEU A 308 -16.76 14.09 -6.70
N ASP A 309 -18.07 14.28 -6.60
CA ASP A 309 -18.71 15.48 -6.04
C ASP A 309 -18.39 15.66 -4.55
N HIS A 310 -18.26 14.54 -3.81
CA HIS A 310 -17.78 14.51 -2.43
C HIS A 310 -16.24 14.51 -2.32
N GLY A 311 -15.56 14.78 -3.44
CA GLY A 311 -14.12 14.97 -3.49
C GLY A 311 -13.35 13.70 -3.20
N LYS A 312 -13.83 12.52 -3.60
CA LYS A 312 -13.13 11.23 -3.49
C LYS A 312 -12.57 10.82 -4.85
N LEU A 313 -11.30 10.39 -4.88
CA LEU A 313 -10.74 9.70 -6.05
C LEU A 313 -11.24 8.26 -6.08
N VAL A 314 -11.56 7.76 -7.28
CA VAL A 314 -12.10 6.42 -7.48
C VAL A 314 -11.06 5.55 -8.17
N ALA A 315 -10.64 4.47 -7.52
CA ALA A 315 -9.83 3.42 -8.15
C ALA A 315 -10.74 2.55 -9.01
N THR A 316 -10.33 2.20 -10.23
CA THR A 316 -11.13 1.36 -11.12
C THR A 316 -10.28 0.43 -11.96
N SER A 317 -10.74 -0.81 -12.05
CA SER A 317 -10.20 -1.81 -12.96
C SER A 317 -10.88 -1.69 -14.31
N THR A 318 -10.08 -1.77 -15.36
CA THR A 318 -10.53 -1.54 -16.73
C THR A 318 -10.11 -2.66 -17.64
N SER A 319 -10.85 -2.79 -18.74
CA SER A 319 -10.65 -3.84 -19.74
C SER A 319 -10.37 -3.29 -21.14
N PHE A 320 -10.35 -1.97 -21.32
CA PHE A 320 -10.06 -1.37 -22.62
C PHE A 320 -8.57 -1.36 -22.93
N HIS A 321 -8.24 -1.52 -24.20
CA HIS A 321 -6.86 -1.45 -24.67
C HIS A 321 -6.29 -0.05 -24.41
N TYR A 322 -5.22 0.08 -23.63
CA TYR A 322 -4.65 1.37 -23.20
C TYR A 322 -3.25 1.66 -23.77
N LEU A 323 -2.75 0.75 -24.60
CA LEU A 323 -1.39 0.75 -25.12
C LEU A 323 -1.24 1.55 -26.42
N ASP A 324 -2.27 1.54 -27.26
CA ASP A 324 -2.29 2.17 -28.57
C ASP A 324 -3.60 2.96 -28.73
N PHE A 325 -3.49 4.26 -29.02
CA PHE A 325 -4.61 5.18 -29.23
C PHE A 325 -5.16 5.11 -30.66
N GLU A 326 -5.44 3.90 -31.13
CA GLU A 326 -5.87 3.64 -32.50
C GLU A 326 -7.08 2.69 -32.53
N GLY A 327 -7.79 2.68 -33.67
CA GLY A 327 -8.80 1.68 -33.96
C GLY A 327 -10.14 1.90 -33.25
N ASN A 328 -10.77 0.79 -32.82
CA ASN A 328 -12.17 0.75 -32.39
C ASN A 328 -12.39 1.18 -30.92
N THR A 329 -11.37 1.62 -30.20
CA THR A 329 -11.48 2.00 -28.78
C THR A 329 -11.44 3.51 -28.59
N TYR A 330 -10.68 4.21 -29.43
CA TYR A 330 -10.37 5.63 -29.28
C TYR A 330 -10.84 6.46 -30.46
N LEU A 331 -11.35 7.65 -30.15
CA LEU A 331 -11.53 8.75 -31.10
C LEU A 331 -10.83 10.01 -30.58
N LYS A 332 -10.82 11.04 -31.43
CA LYS A 332 -10.44 12.37 -31.03
C LYS A 332 -11.64 13.30 -31.13
N ASN A 333 -11.88 14.08 -30.09
CA ASN A 333 -12.88 15.14 -30.14
C ASN A 333 -12.36 16.35 -30.94
N ASP A 334 -13.20 17.37 -31.06
CA ASP A 334 -12.88 18.64 -31.72
C ASP A 334 -11.71 19.41 -31.10
N LYS A 335 -11.38 19.10 -29.84
CA LYS A 335 -10.22 19.66 -29.12
C LYS A 335 -8.94 18.84 -29.35
N ASN A 336 -9.00 17.81 -30.20
CA ASN A 336 -7.91 16.87 -30.49
C ASN A 336 -7.44 16.07 -29.25
N GLU A 337 -8.33 15.90 -28.27
CA GLU A 337 -8.14 15.06 -27.09
C GLU A 337 -8.53 13.62 -27.38
N HIS A 338 -7.76 12.66 -26.89
CA HIS A 338 -8.09 11.24 -26.93
C HIS A 338 -9.32 10.95 -26.04
N ILE A 339 -10.27 10.20 -26.57
CA ILE A 339 -11.49 9.77 -25.89
C ILE A 339 -11.66 8.27 -26.09
N VAL A 340 -11.87 7.52 -25.01
CA VAL A 340 -12.35 6.14 -25.04
C VAL A 340 -13.86 6.21 -25.25
N PHE A 341 -14.32 5.76 -26.42
CA PHE A 341 -15.75 5.79 -26.76
C PHE A 341 -16.42 4.42 -26.62
N GLN A 342 -15.63 3.34 -26.69
CA GLN A 342 -16.09 2.00 -26.41
C GLN A 342 -14.93 1.11 -25.97
N ASN A 343 -15.26 -0.01 -25.34
CA ASN A 343 -14.33 -1.10 -25.09
C ASN A 343 -14.76 -2.34 -25.86
N VAL A 344 -13.83 -2.93 -26.61
CA VAL A 344 -14.06 -4.10 -27.44
C VAL A 344 -13.04 -5.18 -27.09
N THR A 345 -13.51 -6.32 -26.58
CA THR A 345 -12.67 -7.42 -26.12
C THR A 345 -12.89 -8.70 -26.94
N GLN A 346 -11.85 -9.53 -27.07
CA GLN A 346 -11.92 -10.78 -27.83
C GLN A 346 -12.52 -11.91 -26.99
N TYR A 347 -13.55 -12.57 -27.50
CA TYR A 347 -14.06 -13.81 -26.94
C TYR A 347 -13.35 -15.01 -27.57
N ASN A 348 -12.78 -15.92 -26.77
CA ASN A 348 -12.23 -17.18 -27.25
C ASN A 348 -12.90 -18.39 -26.57
N ARG A 349 -12.53 -19.62 -26.98
CA ARG A 349 -13.10 -20.89 -26.44
C ARG A 349 -12.90 -21.12 -24.93
N PHE A 350 -12.16 -20.24 -24.25
CA PHE A 350 -11.87 -20.24 -22.82
C PHE A 350 -12.47 -19.02 -22.09
N GLY A 351 -13.23 -18.15 -22.78
CA GLY A 351 -13.87 -16.95 -22.23
C GLY A 351 -13.35 -15.63 -22.83
N LEU A 352 -13.74 -14.50 -22.22
CA LEU A 352 -13.30 -13.14 -22.59
C LEU A 352 -11.81 -12.95 -22.28
N LEU A 353 -11.01 -12.49 -23.26
CA LEU A 353 -9.62 -12.09 -23.08
C LEU A 353 -9.55 -10.63 -22.63
N ARG A 354 -9.49 -10.43 -21.32
CA ARG A 354 -9.43 -9.10 -20.70
C ARG A 354 -7.99 -8.61 -20.57
N SER A 355 -7.73 -7.36 -20.97
CA SER A 355 -6.48 -6.68 -20.65
C SER A 355 -6.69 -5.97 -19.31
N GLY A 356 -6.36 -6.64 -18.20
CA GLY A 356 -6.49 -6.03 -16.87
C GLY A 356 -5.50 -4.88 -16.70
N HIS A 357 -6.00 -3.69 -16.31
CA HIS A 357 -5.19 -2.54 -15.89
C HIS A 357 -6.00 -1.62 -14.97
N GLU A 358 -5.31 -1.03 -14.00
CA GLU A 358 -5.91 -0.19 -12.98
C GLU A 358 -5.70 1.29 -13.29
N PHE A 359 -6.77 2.09 -13.23
CA PHE A 359 -6.76 3.54 -13.41
C PHE A 359 -7.37 4.25 -12.20
N THR A 360 -7.20 5.56 -12.12
CA THR A 360 -7.89 6.42 -11.14
C THR A 360 -8.84 7.36 -11.86
N ILE A 361 -10.14 7.31 -11.56
CA ILE A 361 -11.09 8.34 -11.99
C ILE A 361 -10.91 9.57 -11.09
N VAL A 362 -10.61 10.69 -11.74
CA VAL A 362 -10.27 11.96 -11.08
C VAL A 362 -11.29 13.07 -11.38
N GLY A 363 -12.28 12.79 -12.21
CA GLY A 363 -13.29 13.77 -12.55
C GLY A 363 -14.33 13.24 -13.53
N TYR A 364 -15.30 14.09 -13.81
CA TYR A 364 -16.31 13.87 -14.85
C TYR A 364 -16.76 15.21 -15.42
N ASP A 365 -17.29 15.21 -16.64
CA ASP A 365 -17.88 16.39 -17.26
C ASP A 365 -18.99 15.97 -18.21
N ASP A 366 -20.23 16.38 -17.91
CA ASP A 366 -21.44 16.10 -18.69
C ASP A 366 -21.48 16.85 -20.04
N THR A 367 -20.50 17.71 -20.31
CA THR A 367 -20.42 18.56 -21.52
C THR A 367 -19.35 18.11 -22.50
N ILE A 368 -18.61 17.03 -22.20
CA ILE A 368 -17.70 16.41 -23.17
C ILE A 368 -18.53 15.78 -24.28
N GLU A 369 -18.21 16.12 -25.53
CA GLU A 369 -18.91 15.64 -26.72
C GLU A 369 -17.93 14.97 -27.69
N CYS A 370 -18.37 13.92 -28.37
CA CYS A 370 -17.60 13.23 -29.41
C CYS A 370 -18.55 12.65 -30.45
N ASP A 371 -18.38 13.03 -31.72
CA ASP A 371 -19.11 12.46 -32.86
C ASP A 371 -18.57 11.03 -33.13
N ILE A 372 -19.23 10.04 -32.54
CA ILE A 372 -18.84 8.62 -32.55
C ILE A 372 -19.33 7.95 -33.83
N ASN A 373 -20.53 8.30 -34.28
CA ASN A 373 -21.13 7.71 -35.48
C ASN A 373 -20.71 8.41 -36.80
N ASN A 374 -20.02 9.55 -36.70
CA ASN A 374 -19.54 10.40 -37.79
C ASN A 374 -20.69 10.92 -38.69
N ASP A 375 -21.82 11.31 -38.07
CA ASP A 375 -22.97 11.91 -38.76
C ASP A 375 -22.93 13.45 -38.78
N GLY A 376 -22.01 14.05 -38.00
CA GLY A 376 -21.81 15.49 -37.90
C GLY A 376 -22.69 16.19 -36.86
N ASP A 377 -23.40 15.44 -36.03
CA ASP A 377 -24.10 15.89 -34.82
C ASP A 377 -23.46 15.21 -33.58
N THR A 378 -23.68 15.78 -32.39
CA THR A 378 -23.27 15.16 -31.12
C THR A 378 -24.39 15.20 -30.09
N ASP A 379 -25.62 15.54 -30.50
CA ASP A 379 -26.77 15.63 -29.62
C ASP A 379 -27.29 14.28 -29.12
N ASP A 380 -26.76 13.17 -29.63
CA ASP A 380 -27.17 11.82 -29.25
C ASP A 380 -26.77 11.44 -27.82
N PRO A 381 -27.61 10.66 -27.08
CA PRO A 381 -27.34 10.31 -25.68
C PRO A 381 -26.01 9.59 -25.43
N GLY A 382 -25.48 8.85 -26.40
CA GLY A 382 -24.19 8.14 -26.27
C GLY A 382 -22.96 8.99 -26.60
N GLU A 383 -23.16 10.21 -27.09
CA GLU A 383 -22.09 11.11 -27.53
C GLU A 383 -21.82 12.25 -26.55
N LYS A 384 -22.48 12.24 -25.39
CA LYS A 384 -22.32 13.25 -24.33
C LYS A 384 -21.88 12.67 -22.99
N GLY A 385 -20.98 13.40 -22.37
CA GLY A 385 -20.56 13.17 -21.00
C GLY A 385 -19.47 12.11 -20.89
N ALA A 386 -18.47 12.40 -20.05
CA ALA A 386 -17.34 11.51 -19.87
C ALA A 386 -16.78 11.57 -18.44
N PHE A 387 -16.11 10.49 -18.04
CA PHE A 387 -15.20 10.45 -16.91
C PHE A 387 -13.79 10.86 -17.34
N LYS A 388 -13.09 11.60 -16.49
CA LYS A 388 -11.65 11.88 -16.62
C LYS A 388 -10.89 10.86 -15.79
N ILE A 389 -10.01 10.09 -16.42
CA ILE A 389 -9.15 9.14 -15.72
C ILE A 389 -7.68 9.56 -15.79
N ALA A 390 -6.94 9.31 -14.73
CA ALA A 390 -5.48 9.44 -14.65
C ALA A 390 -4.84 8.06 -14.79
N ASN A 391 -3.78 7.97 -15.60
CA ASN A 391 -2.98 6.76 -15.76
C ASN A 391 -1.62 6.92 -15.06
N SER A 392 -1.00 5.80 -14.74
CA SER A 392 0.37 5.74 -14.21
C SER A 392 1.41 5.59 -15.33
N TRP A 393 1.23 6.22 -16.50
CA TRP A 393 2.14 6.08 -17.66
C TRP A 393 2.92 7.35 -17.99
N GLY A 394 2.91 8.32 -17.07
CA GLY A 394 3.55 9.62 -17.25
C GLY A 394 2.72 10.58 -18.10
N THR A 395 3.19 11.82 -18.17
CA THR A 395 2.51 12.91 -18.87
C THR A 395 2.56 12.77 -20.39
N ASP A 396 3.44 11.93 -20.94
CA ASP A 396 3.51 11.72 -22.39
C ASP A 396 2.40 10.79 -22.92
N TRP A 397 1.61 10.18 -22.02
CA TRP A 397 0.51 9.29 -22.38
C TRP A 397 -0.82 10.05 -22.52
N GLY A 398 -1.53 9.85 -23.63
CA GLY A 398 -2.88 10.38 -23.83
C GLY A 398 -2.94 11.91 -23.80
N ASN A 399 -3.85 12.43 -22.99
CA ASN A 399 -4.10 13.86 -22.78
C ASN A 399 -3.29 14.33 -21.55
N ASP A 400 -1.97 14.38 -21.66
CA ASP A 400 -1.05 14.78 -20.57
C ASP A 400 -1.10 13.87 -19.32
N GLY A 401 -1.22 12.55 -19.52
CA GLY A 401 -1.37 11.54 -18.48
C GLY A 401 -2.82 11.18 -18.15
N PHE A 402 -3.78 11.82 -18.83
CA PHE A 402 -5.20 11.60 -18.67
C PHE A 402 -5.86 11.05 -19.94
N VAL A 403 -7.09 10.58 -19.83
CA VAL A 403 -7.98 10.38 -20.98
C VAL A 403 -9.44 10.58 -20.55
N TRP A 404 -10.30 10.92 -21.52
CA TRP A 404 -11.75 10.90 -21.31
C TRP A 404 -12.31 9.52 -21.63
N VAL A 405 -13.25 9.03 -20.83
CA VAL A 405 -14.01 7.80 -21.07
C VAL A 405 -15.47 8.17 -21.11
N MET A 406 -16.11 8.03 -22.28
CA MET A 406 -17.53 8.37 -22.44
C MET A 406 -18.39 7.54 -21.48
N TYR A 407 -19.50 8.10 -20.98
CA TYR A 407 -20.44 7.33 -20.16
C TYR A 407 -20.98 6.12 -20.90
N ASP A 408 -21.23 6.29 -22.21
CA ASP A 408 -21.63 5.21 -23.09
C ASP A 408 -20.65 4.04 -23.04
N ALA A 409 -19.34 4.29 -22.99
CA ALA A 409 -18.32 3.23 -22.93
C ALA A 409 -18.42 2.35 -21.66
N VAL A 410 -19.10 2.80 -20.61
CA VAL A 410 -19.37 2.02 -19.40
C VAL A 410 -20.52 1.03 -19.61
N HIS A 411 -21.38 1.25 -20.61
CA HIS A 411 -22.48 0.34 -20.95
C HIS A 411 -22.03 -0.83 -21.84
N GLU A 412 -22.56 -2.02 -21.55
CA GLU A 412 -22.35 -3.22 -22.38
C GLU A 412 -22.97 -3.04 -23.77
N GLU A 413 -24.09 -2.33 -23.86
CA GLU A 413 -24.76 -1.94 -25.11
C GLU A 413 -24.68 -0.42 -25.31
N SER A 414 -24.39 0.00 -26.54
CA SER A 414 -24.38 1.42 -26.90
C SER A 414 -25.78 2.02 -26.81
N ALA A 415 -25.86 3.29 -26.38
CA ALA A 415 -27.03 4.12 -26.60
C ALA A 415 -27.14 4.63 -28.04
N LEU A 416 -26.10 4.44 -28.88
CA LEU A 416 -26.07 4.84 -30.28
C LEU A 416 -26.46 3.68 -31.21
N ASP A 417 -27.49 3.90 -32.03
CA ASP A 417 -27.98 2.91 -33.01
C ASP A 417 -26.91 2.56 -34.08
N ASP A 418 -26.09 3.53 -34.49
CA ASP A 418 -25.05 3.39 -35.53
C ASP A 418 -23.61 3.42 -34.94
N CYS A 419 -23.44 2.93 -33.70
CA CYS A 419 -22.12 2.82 -33.06
C CYS A 419 -21.14 1.96 -33.90
N PRO A 420 -19.86 2.38 -34.08
CA PRO A 420 -18.87 1.59 -34.81
C PRO A 420 -18.75 0.15 -34.29
N ALA A 421 -19.06 -0.82 -35.15
CA ALA A 421 -19.09 -2.23 -34.78
C ALA A 421 -17.70 -2.80 -34.42
N PRO A 422 -17.62 -3.79 -33.52
CA PRO A 422 -16.41 -4.57 -33.28
C PRO A 422 -15.81 -5.15 -34.57
N PRO A 423 -14.48 -5.29 -34.68
CA PRO A 423 -13.86 -5.82 -35.89
C PRO A 423 -14.19 -7.30 -36.10
N GLU A 424 -14.47 -7.71 -37.34
CA GLU A 424 -14.64 -9.13 -37.69
C GLU A 424 -13.26 -9.81 -37.79
N THR A 425 -13.10 -11.01 -37.23
CA THR A 425 -11.85 -11.79 -37.36
C THR A 425 -11.97 -12.92 -38.38
N ASN A 426 -10.84 -13.25 -39.00
CA ASN A 426 -10.73 -14.38 -39.93
C ASN A 426 -10.60 -15.75 -39.23
N ASP A 427 -10.41 -15.78 -37.90
CA ASP A 427 -10.14 -17.00 -37.13
C ASP A 427 -11.39 -17.58 -36.43
N GLY A 428 -12.54 -16.92 -36.57
CA GLY A 428 -13.81 -17.33 -35.96
C GLY A 428 -14.01 -16.83 -34.52
N SER A 429 -13.14 -15.96 -33.99
CA SER A 429 -13.39 -15.24 -32.74
C SER A 429 -14.33 -14.05 -32.96
N THR A 430 -15.29 -13.87 -32.05
CA THR A 430 -16.19 -12.71 -32.06
C THR A 430 -15.67 -11.68 -31.06
N TYR A 431 -15.42 -10.46 -31.53
CA TYR A 431 -15.25 -9.33 -30.63
C TYR A 431 -16.62 -8.86 -30.14
N GLN A 432 -16.71 -8.51 -28.87
CA GLN A 432 -17.93 -7.98 -28.26
C GLN A 432 -17.62 -6.68 -27.53
N ARG A 433 -18.58 -5.77 -27.53
CA ARG A 433 -18.55 -4.61 -26.64
C ARG A 433 -18.65 -5.12 -25.20
N TYR A 434 -17.89 -4.47 -24.33
CA TYR A 434 -17.85 -4.79 -22.91
C TYR A 434 -17.74 -3.48 -22.14
N PRO A 435 -18.26 -3.38 -20.90
CA PRO A 435 -18.05 -2.19 -20.08
C PRO A 435 -16.57 -1.79 -19.98
N ALA A 436 -16.30 -0.48 -20.06
CA ALA A 436 -14.95 0.06 -19.94
C ALA A 436 -14.36 -0.15 -18.52
N PHE A 437 -15.23 -0.12 -17.52
CA PHE A 437 -14.91 -0.30 -16.10
C PHE A 437 -15.55 -1.59 -15.58
N GLU A 438 -14.89 -2.31 -14.69
CA GLU A 438 -15.46 -3.53 -14.08
C GLU A 438 -15.89 -3.28 -12.64
N GLU A 439 -15.01 -2.63 -11.88
CA GLU A 439 -15.18 -2.33 -10.48
C GLU A 439 -14.70 -0.91 -10.19
N ALA A 440 -15.27 -0.29 -9.17
CA ALA A 440 -14.89 1.04 -8.72
C ALA A 440 -14.84 1.08 -7.19
N TYR A 441 -13.81 1.72 -6.63
CA TYR A 441 -13.57 1.75 -5.20
C TYR A 441 -13.24 3.16 -4.70
N VAL A 442 -13.79 3.52 -3.55
CA VAL A 442 -13.42 4.71 -2.77
C VAL A 442 -12.89 4.31 -1.40
N ILE A 443 -12.06 5.17 -0.81
CA ILE A 443 -11.43 4.91 0.49
C ILE A 443 -11.62 6.04 1.48
N ASN A 444 -11.51 5.71 2.76
CA ASN A 444 -11.38 6.64 3.87
C ASN A 444 -10.06 6.38 4.60
N VAL A 445 -9.31 7.46 4.84
CA VAL A 445 -8.01 7.43 5.49
C VAL A 445 -8.05 8.34 6.71
N SER A 446 -7.46 7.91 7.82
CA SER A 446 -7.35 8.77 9.00
C SER A 446 -6.06 8.56 9.80
N PRO A 447 -5.64 9.60 10.56
CA PRO A 447 -4.65 9.43 11.61
C PRO A 447 -5.12 8.41 12.64
N GLN A 448 -4.20 7.55 13.08
CA GLN A 448 -4.48 6.45 14.00
C GLN A 448 -3.93 6.79 15.39
N GLU A 449 -4.77 6.64 16.42
CA GLU A 449 -4.32 6.70 17.81
C GLU A 449 -3.62 5.37 18.14
N ILE A 450 -2.29 5.40 18.12
CA ILE A 450 -1.45 4.28 18.52
C ILE A 450 -1.16 4.40 20.01
N LYS A 451 -1.27 3.28 20.74
CA LYS A 451 -0.89 3.16 22.16
C LYS A 451 0.19 2.11 22.37
N LEU A 452 0.05 0.98 21.67
CA LEU A 452 0.95 -0.14 21.80
C LEU A 452 1.06 -0.88 20.46
N VAL A 453 2.29 -1.23 20.11
CA VAL A 453 2.65 -1.92 18.86
C VAL A 453 3.43 -3.17 19.22
N SER A 454 3.09 -4.30 18.63
CA SER A 454 3.97 -5.46 18.66
C SER A 454 4.96 -5.42 17.51
N GLU A 455 6.17 -5.87 17.77
CA GLU A 455 7.24 -6.04 16.80
C GLU A 455 7.68 -7.50 16.80
N VAL A 456 7.76 -8.10 15.62
CA VAL A 456 8.46 -9.38 15.41
C VAL A 456 9.57 -9.14 14.41
N ASP A 457 10.81 -9.11 14.89
CA ASP A 457 11.99 -8.89 14.04
C ASP A 457 12.54 -10.23 13.55
N VAL A 458 12.60 -10.40 12.23
CA VAL A 458 12.88 -11.67 11.58
C VAL A 458 13.89 -11.54 10.45
N THR A 459 14.43 -12.67 10.05
CA THR A 459 14.99 -12.91 8.71
C THR A 459 14.31 -14.16 8.15
N SER A 460 13.56 -14.01 7.06
CA SER A 460 12.82 -15.09 6.40
C SER A 460 13.16 -15.15 4.93
N GLN A 461 13.05 -16.34 4.37
CA GLN A 461 13.17 -16.56 2.93
C GLN A 461 11.91 -16.28 2.14
N ASP A 462 10.78 -16.36 2.82
CA ASP A 462 9.47 -16.29 2.21
C ASP A 462 8.62 -15.39 3.07
N TYR A 463 8.71 -14.09 2.78
CA TYR A 463 7.90 -13.06 3.42
C TYR A 463 6.41 -13.42 3.44
N TYR A 464 5.91 -13.99 2.33
CA TYR A 464 4.50 -14.35 2.20
C TYR A 464 4.09 -15.58 3.02
N SER A 465 5.05 -16.30 3.60
CA SER A 465 4.77 -17.40 4.53
C SER A 465 4.51 -16.94 5.97
N LEU A 466 4.72 -15.65 6.25
CA LEU A 466 4.68 -15.12 7.62
C LEU A 466 3.30 -14.57 7.96
N SER A 467 2.82 -14.85 9.17
CA SER A 467 1.71 -14.10 9.78
C SER A 467 1.95 -13.89 11.25
N VAL A 468 1.48 -12.75 11.78
CA VAL A 468 1.64 -12.40 13.20
C VAL A 468 0.27 -12.27 13.86
N ASP A 469 -0.01 -13.18 14.78
CA ASP A 469 -1.20 -13.15 15.61
C ASP A 469 -0.89 -12.46 16.94
N ASN A 470 -1.80 -11.59 17.39
CA ASN A 470 -1.70 -10.89 18.65
C ASN A 470 -3.00 -11.04 19.43
N TYR A 471 -2.91 -11.34 20.73
CA TYR A 471 -4.08 -11.40 21.60
C TYR A 471 -3.70 -11.15 23.06
N SER A 472 -4.66 -10.64 23.82
CA SER A 472 -4.66 -10.61 25.28
C SER A 472 -5.84 -11.45 25.80
N PHE A 473 -5.73 -12.00 27.01
CA PHE A 473 -6.62 -13.03 27.60
C PHE A 473 -8.14 -12.77 27.46
N HIS A 474 -8.55 -11.50 27.32
CA HIS A 474 -9.97 -11.08 27.22
C HIS A 474 -10.34 -10.38 25.90
N SER A 475 -9.45 -10.35 24.91
CA SER A 475 -9.58 -9.54 23.69
C SER A 475 -9.69 -10.40 22.43
N GLN A 476 -10.29 -9.85 21.38
CA GLN A 476 -10.28 -10.49 20.07
C GLN A 476 -8.87 -10.53 19.51
N LYS A 477 -8.50 -11.66 18.89
CA LYS A 477 -7.24 -11.83 18.18
C LYS A 477 -7.13 -10.80 17.04
N ILE A 478 -6.01 -10.09 16.97
CA ILE A 478 -5.61 -9.26 15.82
C ILE A 478 -4.62 -10.08 15.01
N THR A 479 -4.95 -10.32 13.74
CA THR A 479 -4.05 -11.00 12.82
C THR A 479 -3.46 -9.98 11.85
N ASN A 480 -2.14 -9.94 11.76
CA ASN A 480 -1.41 -9.26 10.71
C ASN A 480 -0.99 -10.28 9.66
N ASP A 481 -1.91 -10.57 8.75
CA ASP A 481 -1.66 -11.46 7.62
C ASP A 481 -0.77 -10.77 6.58
N ILE A 482 0.28 -11.46 6.15
CA ILE A 482 0.95 -11.14 4.88
C ILE A 482 0.30 -12.02 3.84
N ILE A 483 -0.27 -11.40 2.80
CA ILE A 483 -1.15 -12.13 1.90
C ILE A 483 -0.46 -12.39 0.58
N SER A 484 -0.34 -13.66 0.25
CA SER A 484 -0.12 -14.12 -1.11
C SER A 484 -1.27 -14.99 -1.60
N ASP A 485 -1.55 -14.90 -2.89
CA ASP A 485 -2.40 -15.88 -3.57
C ASP A 485 -1.56 -16.96 -4.23
N TYR A 486 -2.23 -17.98 -4.78
CA TYR A 486 -1.66 -19.22 -5.30
C TYR A 486 -0.30 -19.09 -6.01
N GLY A 487 0.68 -19.90 -5.61
CA GLY A 487 1.90 -20.12 -6.39
C GLY A 487 2.95 -19.01 -6.31
N SER A 488 2.89 -18.14 -5.29
CA SER A 488 3.83 -17.04 -5.06
C SER A 488 5.30 -17.44 -5.18
N THR A 489 6.12 -16.55 -5.73
CA THR A 489 7.58 -16.67 -5.70
C THR A 489 8.07 -16.20 -4.32
N PRO A 490 8.89 -17.00 -3.62
CA PRO A 490 9.37 -16.64 -2.28
C PRO A 490 10.21 -15.36 -2.33
N VAL A 491 9.98 -14.46 -1.36
CA VAL A 491 10.68 -13.18 -1.23
C VAL A 491 11.44 -13.14 0.08
N VAL A 492 12.77 -12.95 0.00
CA VAL A 492 13.62 -12.82 1.18
C VAL A 492 13.35 -11.48 1.87
N PHE A 493 13.15 -11.55 3.18
CA PHE A 493 12.87 -10.41 4.03
C PHE A 493 13.73 -10.45 5.30
N SER A 494 14.26 -9.30 5.71
CA SER A 494 14.90 -9.14 7.02
C SER A 494 14.50 -7.78 7.56
N GLY A 495 13.90 -7.77 8.75
CA GLY A 495 13.41 -6.56 9.38
C GLY A 495 12.21 -6.83 10.29
N PRO A 496 11.66 -5.76 10.90
CA PRO A 496 10.52 -5.86 11.79
C PRO A 496 9.20 -6.02 11.03
N ILE A 497 8.32 -6.86 11.58
CA ILE A 497 6.89 -6.87 11.27
C ILE A 497 6.18 -6.19 12.43
N TYR A 498 5.67 -4.99 12.18
CA TYR A 498 4.88 -4.25 13.16
C TYR A 498 3.40 -4.55 13.06
N THR A 499 2.75 -4.66 14.23
CA THR A 499 1.29 -4.72 14.33
C THR A 499 0.82 -3.73 15.38
N ASP A 500 -0.03 -2.79 14.99
CA ASP A 500 -0.76 -1.98 15.96
C ASP A 500 -1.72 -2.88 16.76
N ILE A 501 -1.48 -2.96 18.06
CA ILE A 501 -2.27 -3.76 18.99
C ILE A 501 -3.01 -2.89 20.01
N THR A 502 -3.19 -1.59 19.70
CA THR A 502 -3.90 -0.63 20.56
C THR A 502 -5.26 -1.14 20.99
N ARG A 503 -5.99 -1.82 20.09
CA ARG A 503 -7.29 -2.43 20.40
C ARG A 503 -7.25 -3.52 21.47
N LEU A 504 -6.10 -4.16 21.70
CA LEU A 504 -5.91 -5.16 22.77
C LEU A 504 -5.72 -4.50 24.14
N CYS A 505 -5.32 -3.23 24.19
CA CYS A 505 -5.10 -2.51 25.43
C CYS A 505 -6.42 -2.22 26.16
N GLY A 506 -7.52 -1.93 25.45
CA GLY A 506 -8.74 -1.49 26.11
C GLY A 506 -8.55 -0.11 26.76
N SER A 507 -8.84 0.03 28.05
CA SER A 507 -8.76 1.33 28.76
C SER A 507 -7.37 1.69 29.30
N GLU A 508 -6.47 0.72 29.46
CA GLU A 508 -5.14 0.89 30.07
C GLU A 508 -4.17 -0.08 29.40
N ILE A 509 -2.91 0.30 29.26
CA ILE A 509 -1.84 -0.52 28.69
C ILE A 509 -1.21 -1.39 29.79
N ASN A 510 -1.14 -0.88 31.01
CA ASN A 510 -0.47 -1.52 32.14
C ASN A 510 -1.24 -2.74 32.70
N ARG A 511 -0.54 -3.52 33.53
CA ARG A 511 -1.04 -4.68 34.30
C ARG A 511 -1.66 -5.78 33.41
N LYS A 512 -1.09 -5.98 32.22
CA LYS A 512 -1.62 -6.88 31.20
C LYS A 512 -0.53 -7.73 30.57
N ASP A 513 -0.96 -8.90 30.13
CA ASP A 513 -0.17 -9.79 29.32
C ASP A 513 -0.63 -9.69 27.86
N TYR A 514 0.34 -9.60 26.96
CA TYR A 514 0.14 -9.59 25.52
C TYR A 514 0.89 -10.76 24.91
N THR A 515 0.16 -11.62 24.21
CA THR A 515 0.74 -12.74 23.49
C THR A 515 0.92 -12.38 22.04
N VAL A 516 2.13 -12.61 21.54
CA VAL A 516 2.50 -12.46 20.13
C VAL A 516 2.90 -13.84 19.61
N LYS A 517 2.28 -14.25 18.51
CA LYS A 517 2.54 -15.52 17.85
C LYS A 517 2.92 -15.29 16.40
N LEU A 518 4.15 -15.62 16.04
CA LEU A 518 4.62 -15.68 14.67
C LEU A 518 4.31 -17.07 14.09
N ASN A 519 3.64 -17.11 12.95
CA ASN A 519 3.48 -18.32 12.14
C ASN A 519 4.39 -18.24 10.91
N SER A 520 5.02 -19.35 10.55
CA SER A 520 5.85 -19.50 9.35
C SER A 520 5.31 -20.67 8.53
N ASP A 521 4.30 -20.41 7.71
CA ASP A 521 3.55 -21.42 6.94
C ASP A 521 3.52 -21.06 5.45
N SER A 522 4.40 -21.67 4.67
CA SER A 522 4.40 -21.61 3.21
C SER A 522 3.67 -22.84 2.65
N LYS A 523 2.62 -22.57 1.87
CA LYS A 523 1.87 -23.60 1.13
C LYS A 523 2.61 -24.18 -0.08
N TYR A 524 3.63 -23.47 -0.56
CA TYR A 524 4.26 -23.73 -1.86
C TYR A 524 5.75 -24.06 -1.77
N HIS A 525 6.44 -23.59 -0.72
CA HIS A 525 7.89 -23.71 -0.61
C HIS A 525 8.30 -24.25 0.76
N THR A 526 9.52 -24.78 0.83
CA THR A 526 10.13 -25.01 2.14
C THR A 526 10.74 -23.69 2.59
N THR A 527 10.11 -23.05 3.57
CA THR A 527 10.61 -21.82 4.18
C THR A 527 11.33 -22.11 5.49
N LYS A 528 12.29 -21.25 5.82
CA LYS A 528 12.89 -21.15 7.13
C LYS A 528 12.99 -19.69 7.52
N THR A 529 12.62 -19.44 8.77
CA THR A 529 12.50 -18.11 9.36
C THR A 529 13.32 -18.08 10.63
N ILE A 530 14.14 -17.05 10.75
CA ILE A 530 14.98 -16.80 11.90
C ILE A 530 14.36 -15.63 12.67
N VAL A 531 14.04 -15.84 13.95
CA VAL A 531 13.46 -14.80 14.82
C VAL A 531 14.56 -14.20 15.69
N LYS A 532 14.73 -12.88 15.60
CA LYS A 532 15.70 -12.09 16.38
C LYS A 532 15.11 -11.61 17.70
N GLY A 533 13.85 -11.23 17.69
CA GLY A 533 13.17 -10.75 18.90
C GLY A 533 11.68 -10.54 18.69
N ILE A 534 10.96 -10.57 19.80
CA ILE A 534 9.55 -10.17 19.90
C ILE A 534 9.47 -9.07 20.95
N ARG A 535 8.89 -7.93 20.60
CA ARG A 535 8.86 -6.74 21.46
C ARG A 535 7.47 -6.11 21.49
N LEU A 536 7.18 -5.41 22.56
CA LEU A 536 6.12 -4.41 22.65
C LEU A 536 6.76 -3.04 22.66
N LYS A 537 6.22 -2.12 21.86
CA LYS A 537 6.65 -0.74 21.77
C LYS A 537 5.50 0.20 22.05
N ASP A 538 5.76 1.30 22.76
CA ASP A 538 4.81 2.39 22.89
C ASP A 538 4.70 3.22 21.59
N ASP A 539 3.84 4.22 21.53
CA ASP A 539 3.59 5.04 20.34
C ASP A 539 4.77 5.94 19.91
N LYS A 540 5.85 5.96 20.70
CA LYS A 540 7.14 6.60 20.39
C LYS A 540 8.20 5.61 19.92
N GLY A 541 7.89 4.31 19.91
CA GLY A 541 8.81 3.26 19.53
C GLY A 541 9.72 2.80 20.67
N ASN A 542 9.52 3.29 21.91
CA ASN A 542 10.28 2.83 23.07
C ASN A 542 9.89 1.39 23.38
N ILE A 543 10.87 0.54 23.67
CA ILE A 543 10.62 -0.86 24.03
C ILE A 543 10.04 -0.91 25.44
N VAL A 544 8.79 -1.37 25.54
CA VAL A 544 8.05 -1.54 26.80
C VAL A 544 8.33 -2.92 27.40
N SER A 545 8.40 -3.95 26.56
CA SER A 545 8.70 -5.32 27.01
C SER A 545 9.32 -6.07 25.85
N GLU A 546 10.33 -6.90 26.12
CA GLU A 546 11.00 -7.65 25.06
C GLU A 546 11.33 -9.09 25.46
N CYS A 547 11.25 -9.97 24.47
CA CYS A 547 11.96 -11.24 24.45
C CYS A 547 12.96 -11.17 23.30
N SER A 548 14.21 -10.84 23.63
CA SER A 548 15.30 -10.87 22.67
C SER A 548 15.88 -12.28 22.58
N PHE A 549 16.00 -12.81 21.38
CA PHE A 549 16.80 -14.00 21.11
C PHE A 549 18.20 -13.48 20.77
N LYS A 550 18.96 -13.18 21.83
CA LYS A 550 20.39 -12.81 21.77
C LYS A 550 21.22 -14.04 22.03
N ASN A 551 22.29 -14.31 21.26
CA ASN A 551 23.50 -15.01 21.78
C ASN A 551 24.48 -13.96 22.28
N GLY A 552 25.59 -14.42 22.86
CA GLY A 552 26.89 -13.78 22.61
C GLY A 552 27.07 -13.36 21.13
N ASP A 553 27.49 -14.29 20.25
CA ASP A 553 27.43 -14.21 18.77
C ASP A 553 26.42 -15.24 18.15
N VAL A 554 25.12 -14.92 17.96
CA VAL A 554 23.91 -15.73 17.42
C VAL A 554 22.97 -16.75 18.24
N TYR A 555 21.99 -16.36 19.08
CA TYR A 555 20.94 -17.27 19.65
C TYR A 555 19.68 -16.76 19.00
N MET A 556 19.38 -17.28 17.83
CA MET A 556 18.17 -16.95 17.11
C MET A 556 17.21 -18.13 17.23
N LYS A 557 15.91 -17.87 17.30
CA LYS A 557 14.94 -18.97 17.22
C LYS A 557 14.66 -19.27 15.76
N GLU A 558 15.00 -20.47 15.32
CA GLU A 558 14.65 -20.96 14.00
C GLU A 558 13.24 -21.55 13.98
N LEU A 559 12.51 -21.24 12.93
CA LEU A 559 11.26 -21.84 12.53
C LEU A 559 11.41 -22.42 11.13
N THR A 560 10.93 -23.64 10.94
CA THR A 560 10.76 -24.30 9.66
C THR A 560 9.31 -24.21 9.19
N ASN A 561 9.04 -24.71 7.99
CA ASN A 561 7.71 -24.63 7.41
C ASN A 561 6.61 -25.28 8.29
N ASN A 562 5.49 -24.57 8.49
CA ASN A 562 4.38 -24.91 9.39
C ASN A 562 4.70 -24.83 10.89
N GLU A 563 5.81 -24.22 11.28
CA GLU A 563 6.09 -23.96 12.70
C GLU A 563 5.56 -22.58 13.12
N SER A 564 5.30 -22.45 14.42
CA SER A 564 4.95 -21.17 15.03
C SER A 564 5.77 -20.95 16.30
N LEU A 565 6.00 -19.68 16.61
CA LEU A 565 6.63 -19.24 17.85
C LEU A 565 5.67 -18.33 18.59
N GLU A 566 5.41 -18.63 19.85
CA GLU A 566 4.47 -17.88 20.68
C GLU A 566 5.18 -17.42 21.96
N TYR A 567 5.06 -16.14 22.27
CA TYR A 567 5.59 -15.53 23.50
C TYR A 567 4.57 -14.60 24.12
N THR A 568 4.48 -14.66 25.45
CA THR A 568 3.69 -13.72 26.25
C THR A 568 4.62 -12.73 26.91
N LEU A 569 4.39 -11.45 26.62
CA LEU A 569 5.11 -10.31 27.17
C LEU A 569 4.24 -9.66 28.24
N CYS A 570 4.79 -9.50 29.43
CA CYS A 570 4.11 -8.89 30.57
C CYS A 570 4.41 -7.38 30.58
N VAL A 571 3.36 -6.57 30.69
CA VAL A 571 3.45 -5.12 30.91
C VAL A 571 2.90 -4.85 32.30
N ASN A 572 3.80 -4.61 33.26
CA ASN A 572 3.44 -4.36 34.65
C ASN A 572 4.48 -3.45 35.30
N PHE A 573 4.21 -2.15 35.26
CA PHE A 573 5.09 -1.08 35.72
C PHE A 573 4.49 -0.35 36.92
N GLU A 574 5.33 0.07 37.85
CA GLU A 574 4.90 0.98 38.92
C GLU A 574 4.68 2.38 38.34
N LYS A 575 3.72 3.13 38.89
CA LYS A 575 3.49 4.52 38.48
C LYS A 575 4.76 5.33 38.73
N GLY A 576 5.20 6.08 37.73
CA GLY A 576 6.45 6.85 37.77
C GLY A 576 7.66 6.18 37.14
N ASP A 577 7.62 4.91 36.73
CA ASP A 577 8.68 4.28 35.94
C ASP A 577 8.53 4.65 34.45
N LEU A 578 9.23 5.70 34.00
CA LEU A 578 9.07 6.28 32.66
C LEU A 578 10.12 5.83 31.66
N ASN A 579 11.13 5.08 32.10
CA ASN A 579 12.15 4.48 31.25
C ASN A 579 11.96 2.97 31.05
N TYR A 580 10.98 2.36 31.73
CA TYR A 580 10.58 0.96 31.66
C TYR A 580 11.66 -0.02 32.14
N ASP A 581 12.46 0.38 33.13
CA ASP A 581 13.53 -0.45 33.70
C ASP A 581 13.11 -1.23 34.97
N HIS A 582 11.87 -1.07 35.43
CA HIS A 582 11.32 -1.63 36.67
C HIS A 582 11.94 -1.08 37.96
N GLU A 583 12.68 0.04 37.91
CA GLU A 583 13.34 0.67 39.04
C GLU A 583 13.07 2.19 39.07
N ILE A 584 12.16 2.66 39.91
CA ILE A 584 11.92 4.11 40.07
C ILE A 584 13.18 4.79 40.61
N ASN A 585 13.83 5.60 39.78
CA ASN A 585 15.11 6.23 40.12
C ASN A 585 15.23 7.69 39.63
N ALA A 586 16.46 8.24 39.65
CA ALA A 586 16.71 9.62 39.30
C ALA A 586 16.45 9.95 37.82
N ASP A 587 16.60 8.96 36.93
CA ASP A 587 16.36 9.12 35.50
C ASP A 587 14.85 9.27 35.22
N ASP A 588 14.00 8.49 35.91
CA ASP A 588 12.55 8.66 35.87
C ASP A 588 12.13 10.01 36.42
N TYR A 589 12.68 10.38 37.57
CA TYR A 589 12.36 11.66 38.18
C TYR A 589 12.73 12.83 37.27
N GLY A 590 13.85 12.74 36.55
CA GLY A 590 14.22 13.70 35.52
C GLY A 590 13.13 13.89 34.46
N LYS A 591 12.57 12.79 33.95
CA LYS A 591 11.46 12.80 32.98
C LYS A 591 10.14 13.32 33.59
N ILE A 592 9.83 12.95 34.82
CA ILE A 592 8.64 13.45 35.55
C ILE A 592 8.74 14.97 35.69
N MET A 593 9.89 15.49 36.12
CA MET A 593 10.11 16.92 36.24
C MET A 593 10.07 17.64 34.90
N GLU A 594 10.60 17.03 33.84
CA GLU A 594 10.49 17.57 32.48
C GLU A 594 9.02 17.73 32.04
N TYR A 595 8.15 16.77 32.37
CA TYR A 595 6.71 16.89 32.10
C TYR A 595 6.10 18.09 32.84
N PHE A 596 6.34 18.20 34.15
CA PHE A 596 5.79 19.29 34.96
C PHE A 596 6.38 20.65 34.61
N ASP A 597 7.64 20.72 34.17
CA ASP A 597 8.24 21.95 33.66
C ASP A 597 7.49 22.45 32.43
N ILE A 598 7.15 21.56 31.49
CA ILE A 598 6.33 21.90 30.31
C ILE A 598 4.92 22.34 30.74
N LEU A 599 4.29 21.61 31.67
CA LEU A 599 2.96 21.94 32.18
C LEU A 599 2.92 23.34 32.81
N ASN A 600 4.00 23.74 33.48
CA ASN A 600 4.15 25.03 34.17
C ASN A 600 4.69 26.16 33.28
N GLU A 601 4.98 25.92 32.01
CA GLU A 601 5.41 26.99 31.10
C GLU A 601 4.33 28.09 30.98
N ASP A 602 4.77 29.34 30.82
CA ASP A 602 3.90 30.50 30.52
C ASP A 602 3.58 30.58 29.02
N THR A 603 3.06 29.47 28.48
CA THR A 603 2.63 29.28 27.09
C THR A 603 1.16 28.85 27.06
N ASN A 604 0.53 28.87 25.89
CA ASN A 604 -0.86 28.41 25.76
C ASN A 604 -0.95 26.87 25.84
N GLU A 605 -2.15 26.37 26.14
CA GLU A 605 -2.39 24.93 26.36
C GLU A 605 -2.08 24.08 25.13
N ASP A 606 -2.35 24.58 23.92
CA ASP A 606 -2.09 23.87 22.67
C ASP A 606 -0.57 23.66 22.45
N GLU A 607 0.24 24.68 22.74
CA GLU A 607 1.70 24.59 22.67
C GLU A 607 2.27 23.60 23.69
N LYS A 608 1.70 23.56 24.91
CA LYS A 608 2.07 22.56 25.93
C LYS A 608 1.75 21.15 25.48
N ASN A 609 0.53 20.94 24.97
CA ASN A 609 0.07 19.64 24.48
C ASN A 609 0.92 19.13 23.32
N ILE A 610 1.34 20.01 22.40
CA ILE A 610 2.28 19.66 21.32
C ILE A 610 3.62 19.20 21.90
N LYS A 611 4.22 19.98 22.80
CA LYS A 611 5.52 19.62 23.43
C LYS A 611 5.46 18.31 24.23
N ILE A 612 4.38 18.12 24.99
CA ILE A 612 4.12 16.88 25.73
C ILE A 612 4.00 15.73 24.74
N GLY A 613 3.14 15.88 23.73
CA GLY A 613 2.90 14.88 22.71
C GLY A 613 4.12 14.59 21.84
N GLU A 614 5.11 15.48 21.74
CA GLU A 614 6.40 15.21 21.08
C GLU A 614 7.31 14.32 21.93
N LYS A 615 7.36 14.57 23.24
CA LYS A 615 8.35 13.98 24.16
C LYS A 615 7.88 12.73 24.89
N PHE A 616 6.61 12.67 25.24
CA PHE A 616 6.05 11.59 26.06
C PHE A 616 5.13 10.71 25.23
N SER A 617 5.26 9.40 25.43
CA SER A 617 4.32 8.43 24.88
C SER A 617 3.02 8.40 25.67
N SER A 618 1.95 7.95 25.04
CA SER A 618 0.67 7.68 25.70
C SER A 618 0.83 6.78 26.94
N PHE A 619 1.75 5.81 26.89
CA PHE A 619 2.00 4.93 28.02
C PHE A 619 2.78 5.61 29.15
N GLN A 620 3.74 6.48 28.84
CA GLN A 620 4.39 7.31 29.86
C GLN A 620 3.38 8.24 30.55
N LEU A 621 2.43 8.81 29.80
CA LEU A 621 1.35 9.61 30.38
C LEU A 621 0.45 8.77 31.30
N GLU A 622 0.13 7.53 30.90
CA GLU A 622 -0.58 6.59 31.78
C GLU A 622 0.21 6.31 33.08
N LEU A 623 1.55 6.24 33.03
CA LEU A 623 2.37 6.02 34.23
C LEU A 623 2.57 7.26 35.09
N LEU A 624 2.38 8.46 34.52
CA LEU A 624 2.40 9.74 35.20
C LEU A 624 1.11 10.04 35.98
N ASP A 625 -0.03 9.53 35.54
CA ASP A 625 -1.30 9.61 36.26
C ASP A 625 -1.28 8.64 37.46
N SER A 626 -0.73 9.11 38.58
CA SER A 626 -0.45 8.28 39.76
C SER A 626 -1.71 7.90 40.53
N ASN A 627 -2.76 8.71 40.41
CA ASN A 627 -4.00 8.55 41.15
C ASN A 627 -5.12 7.88 40.31
N ASP A 628 -4.84 7.57 39.04
CA ASP A 628 -5.74 6.96 38.05
C ASP A 628 -7.04 7.78 37.84
N ASP A 629 -6.96 9.11 37.99
CA ASP A 629 -8.11 9.99 37.76
C ASP A 629 -8.20 10.47 36.30
N GLY A 630 -7.10 10.35 35.54
CA GLY A 630 -6.92 10.71 34.13
C GLY A 630 -6.42 12.14 33.88
N ILE A 631 -6.16 12.92 34.93
CA ILE A 631 -5.52 14.24 34.89
C ILE A 631 -4.14 14.08 35.50
N ILE A 632 -3.11 14.52 34.80
CA ILE A 632 -1.77 14.63 35.38
C ILE A 632 -1.61 16.05 35.93
N ASP A 633 -1.60 16.22 37.25
CA ASP A 633 -1.50 17.53 37.91
C ASP A 633 -0.60 17.54 39.16
N GLU A 634 -0.72 18.60 39.97
CA GLU A 634 0.07 18.79 41.20
C GLU A 634 -0.12 17.63 42.20
N THR A 635 -1.25 16.93 42.17
CA THR A 635 -1.49 15.78 43.05
C THR A 635 -0.56 14.61 42.69
N ASP A 636 -0.32 14.37 41.41
CA ASP A 636 0.65 13.36 40.95
C ASP A 636 2.08 13.76 41.24
N SER A 637 2.41 15.04 41.02
CA SER A 637 3.73 15.58 41.36
C SER A 637 4.07 15.35 42.84
N ASN A 638 3.10 15.58 43.73
CA ASN A 638 3.26 15.35 45.17
C ASN A 638 3.43 13.86 45.52
N TYR A 639 2.73 12.97 44.81
CA TYR A 639 2.90 11.52 44.96
C TYR A 639 4.34 11.09 44.61
N PHE A 640 4.85 11.50 43.45
CA PHE A 640 6.21 11.15 43.02
C PHE A 640 7.29 11.77 43.92
N ALA A 641 7.10 13.01 44.37
CA ALA A 641 7.99 13.64 45.34
C ALA A 641 8.05 12.87 46.68
N SER A 642 6.97 12.19 47.07
CA SER A 642 6.95 11.38 48.28
C SER A 642 7.74 10.07 48.15
N MET A 643 7.81 9.48 46.94
CA MET A 643 8.57 8.24 46.69
C MET A 643 10.09 8.43 46.78
N LEU A 644 10.63 9.56 46.33
CA LEU A 644 12.08 9.83 46.42
C LEU A 644 12.59 10.00 47.86
N ASN A 645 11.68 10.31 48.79
CA ASN A 645 12.01 10.54 50.19
C ASN A 645 11.82 9.29 51.07
N SER A 646 11.34 8.18 50.50
CA SER A 646 11.14 6.87 51.13
C SER A 646 12.19 5.87 50.68
#